data_AF-A0A353E1E9-F1
#
_entry.id   AF-A0A353E1E9-F1
#
_cell.length_a   1.000
_cell.length_b   1.000
_cell.length_c   1.000
_cell.angle_alpha   90.00
_cell.angle_beta   90.00
_cell.angle_gamma   90.00
#
_symmetry.space_group_name_H-M   'P 1'
#
loop_
_entity.id
_entity.type
_entity.pdbx_description
1 polymer ?
#
loop_
_entity_poly.entity_id
_entity_poly.type
_entity_poly.pdbx_seq_one_letter_code
_entity_poly.pdbx_strand_id
1 'polypeptide(L)'
;MSSSNLQKLIGLPTPSEVYPSQHLVEYINLKLAAMGCPTADMASDSPFKDVAESLIANHREQERLLANYLCPADWRIQQWLEGFLAGTGDIPRLPSKTFVLDRHGVARNLSLPAQGDEFKSDIIHSYRIAQGVLHNPVNDRRTTKGVFHIADAGLPVPADKIAVPRATFTRMLGFALQPPDALMELPFTSEQEDRARCHVSLLLRPLVIPEVPGVIEEKRSEIRFFAPGNLVSNLDFVESIFGNAGDPNLPENDAGLDVHHWTGHTGCVILAPHLTRITKKEAGLPHHDEATEKQREQGMCWTQPDELYNGGTAFKLCARDEKGVMVTIIADNYFGYCKKEVKTQISFSANLFGMAEEEHAGGALVYPSYDLGEEFSGHLHVKRLGHSFEDMVQRFGEIMDLQPEGYAVDKRYPDIIYVSEDVHFDLHSQTVSWPHQGSTQSIKLLEGKTYVRPSGYKVHLEKPPGNRSWRLIGTVAEGLICHKPCTVSGGGKSEISKPVTDAVIQGPVIVAHIKEDLDQVEAILARDFSDRFRDSSKEDTRGILNHERSLGSVIKLLTPSSRDYTDDYNQWLEGIPQYVKELVFVLKRYYRNEWGDQWKEHFTVDLINGKPGNELKLDNRKLITNYMRVGFQDDGLWRTFGLRKDFHPAAKQSLEDDITASVVIPTTQIHGIESNTHSVKFLQNCEYRFFQRPDDAIIRGYDKQAEADLAAPGNFISNFEPLQQGQAKEIVEDAIGFYQYTPHMQDLIKGAASSNRPGFFVSSAHPRMVDGVPTKNPRYLQIRPDLIQPQAVYLEEVATRLHRKLAMDKPLHRVVRAVVPGRRNNPADKNAGIRPLAVYNPIHYMDLPELFMEYICSMTGKSPSTTGAGSEGALTKGPFNALPPIIDLNNALVSMILTGHDGFVTAAGYVGPKVKVAHDVSMLIPEVWCRMKEEERSSAFLIQNGYLDFCEDVEHEGRTLPFSRLGYRINRKFVRDFFGRVFNHPHAVFTEEMIEPEKQDRNAFVEGLDNIVATQIRVGNLYLQDGSIEAACPPLKALIHIMVEGQWEGKTLADPAVRSLFSLENMLSSDWYQERLQTKQTLDVNLWERHADYLKAFLDKKGYQDESRRLHIQERMDQAVAKQAEAKDPEYLKRLVGTLGVQPLQSLQST
;
A
#
# COMPACT_ATOMS: atom_id res chain seq x y z
N MET A 1 -8.12 -18.54 -1.66
CA MET A 1 -9.07 -18.62 -2.79
C MET A 1 -8.59 -19.65 -3.80
N SER A 2 -9.47 -20.45 -4.40
CA SER A 2 -9.12 -21.36 -5.50
C SER A 2 -8.84 -20.59 -6.81
N SER A 3 -8.07 -21.18 -7.72
CA SER A 3 -7.80 -20.60 -9.04
C SER A 3 -9.10 -20.37 -9.85
N SER A 4 -10.10 -21.23 -9.72
CA SER A 4 -11.42 -21.06 -10.36
C SER A 4 -12.20 -19.86 -9.83
N ASN A 5 -12.00 -19.48 -8.56
CA ASN A 5 -12.64 -18.31 -7.97
C ASN A 5 -11.98 -17.02 -8.46
N LEU A 6 -10.64 -16.98 -8.50
CA LEU A 6 -9.90 -15.83 -9.05
C LEU A 6 -10.22 -15.56 -10.52
N GLN A 7 -10.46 -16.60 -11.32
CA GLN A 7 -10.82 -16.43 -12.73
C GLN A 7 -12.18 -15.73 -12.88
N LYS A 8 -13.18 -16.13 -12.09
CA LYS A 8 -14.51 -15.51 -12.10
C LYS A 8 -14.50 -14.08 -11.57
N LEU A 9 -13.76 -13.84 -10.48
CA LEU A 9 -13.72 -12.55 -9.79
C LEU A 9 -12.93 -11.49 -10.58
N ILE A 10 -11.74 -11.85 -11.08
CA ILE A 10 -10.74 -10.89 -11.60
C ILE A 10 -10.04 -11.34 -12.89
N GLY A 11 -10.47 -12.45 -13.50
CA GLY A 11 -9.93 -12.93 -14.78
C GLY A 11 -8.54 -13.60 -14.71
N LEU A 12 -8.02 -13.94 -13.53
CA LEU A 12 -6.71 -14.59 -13.39
C LEU A 12 -6.84 -16.10 -13.14
N PRO A 13 -5.91 -16.94 -13.65
CA PRO A 13 -4.66 -16.62 -14.33
C PRO A 13 -4.77 -16.58 -15.87
N THR A 14 -5.98 -16.60 -16.43
CA THR A 14 -6.17 -16.69 -17.89
C THR A 14 -5.62 -15.45 -18.60
N PRO A 15 -4.75 -15.60 -19.61
CA PRO A 15 -4.34 -14.47 -20.44
C PRO A 15 -5.57 -13.82 -21.06
N SER A 16 -5.72 -12.50 -20.91
CA SER A 16 -6.81 -11.78 -21.59
C SER A 16 -6.52 -11.79 -23.09
N GLU A 17 -7.46 -12.30 -23.88
CA GLU A 17 -7.44 -12.08 -25.32
C GLU A 17 -7.65 -10.58 -25.60
N VAL A 18 -6.95 -10.08 -26.63
CA VAL A 18 -7.07 -8.67 -27.05
C VAL A 18 -8.45 -8.42 -27.66
N TYR A 19 -8.97 -9.35 -28.44
CA TYR A 19 -10.32 -9.31 -29.02
C TYR A 19 -11.26 -10.23 -28.22
N PRO A 20 -12.56 -9.89 -28.13
CA PRO A 20 -13.52 -10.79 -27.52
C PRO A 20 -13.60 -12.10 -28.32
N SER A 21 -13.67 -13.23 -27.60
CA SER A 21 -14.08 -14.49 -28.22
C SER A 21 -15.51 -14.40 -28.75
N GLN A 22 -15.81 -15.15 -29.82
CA GLN A 22 -17.15 -15.20 -30.41
C GLN A 22 -18.22 -15.55 -29.37
N HIS A 23 -17.91 -16.48 -28.46
CA HIS A 23 -18.81 -16.87 -27.37
C HIS A 23 -19.14 -15.70 -26.43
N LEU A 24 -18.17 -14.84 -26.11
CA LEU A 24 -18.41 -13.68 -25.26
C LEU A 24 -19.27 -12.62 -25.98
N VAL A 25 -19.09 -12.42 -27.28
CA VAL A 25 -19.95 -11.54 -28.08
C VAL A 25 -21.38 -12.06 -28.14
N GLU A 26 -21.57 -13.35 -28.39
CA GLU A 26 -22.89 -13.99 -28.39
C GLU A 26 -23.58 -13.86 -27.04
N TYR A 27 -22.83 -14.03 -25.94
CA TYR A 27 -23.33 -13.81 -24.59
C TYR A 27 -23.81 -12.36 -24.37
N ILE A 28 -23.00 -11.37 -24.74
CA ILE A 28 -23.38 -9.95 -24.63
C ILE A 28 -24.63 -9.65 -25.46
N ASN A 29 -24.69 -10.15 -26.70
CA ASN A 29 -25.84 -9.98 -27.58
C ASN A 29 -27.10 -10.61 -27.01
N LEU A 30 -27.00 -11.80 -26.39
CA LEU A 30 -28.14 -12.43 -25.72
C LEU A 30 -28.67 -11.58 -24.56
N LYS A 31 -27.79 -10.97 -23.77
CA LYS A 31 -28.21 -10.05 -22.69
C LYS A 31 -28.84 -8.76 -23.22
N LEU A 32 -28.25 -8.15 -24.25
CA LEU A 32 -28.84 -6.97 -24.92
C LEU A 32 -30.23 -7.30 -25.46
N ALA A 33 -30.35 -8.44 -26.14
CA ALA A 33 -31.62 -8.93 -26.64
C ALA A 33 -32.60 -9.19 -25.48
N ALA A 34 -32.22 -9.86 -24.40
CA ALA A 34 -33.07 -10.04 -23.21
C ALA A 34 -33.60 -8.71 -22.64
N MET A 35 -32.77 -7.67 -22.64
CA MET A 35 -33.14 -6.33 -22.23
C MET A 35 -33.99 -5.57 -23.26
N GLY A 36 -34.18 -6.09 -24.47
CA GLY A 36 -34.87 -5.34 -25.53
C GLY A 36 -34.02 -4.24 -26.17
N CYS A 37 -32.70 -4.28 -25.98
CA CYS A 37 -31.75 -3.40 -26.65
C CYS A 37 -31.33 -4.00 -28.01
N PRO A 38 -30.93 -3.15 -28.98
CA PRO A 38 -30.23 -3.57 -30.20
C PRO A 38 -28.99 -4.42 -29.87
N THR A 39 -28.72 -5.44 -30.70
CA THR A 39 -27.54 -6.30 -30.60
C THR A 39 -26.45 -5.85 -31.57
N ALA A 40 -25.19 -6.18 -31.27
CA ALA A 40 -24.09 -5.94 -32.21
C ALA A 40 -24.18 -6.87 -33.44
N ASP A 41 -23.89 -6.32 -34.61
CA ASP A 41 -23.88 -7.08 -35.87
C ASP A 41 -22.77 -8.15 -35.86
N MET A 42 -23.15 -9.38 -36.21
CA MET A 42 -22.24 -10.53 -36.30
C MET A 42 -22.15 -11.01 -37.75
N ALA A 43 -20.94 -11.34 -38.21
CA ALA A 43 -20.69 -11.77 -39.59
C ALA A 43 -21.21 -13.19 -39.93
N SER A 44 -21.79 -13.92 -38.98
CA SER A 44 -22.36 -15.26 -39.20
C SER A 44 -23.77 -15.38 -38.62
N ASP A 45 -24.69 -15.97 -39.38
CA ASP A 45 -25.97 -16.46 -38.87
C ASP A 45 -25.71 -17.59 -37.86
N SER A 46 -25.74 -17.25 -36.56
CA SER A 46 -25.63 -18.24 -35.50
C SER A 46 -26.91 -19.07 -35.45
N PRO A 47 -26.85 -20.41 -35.60
CA PRO A 47 -28.02 -21.30 -35.48
C PRO A 47 -28.73 -21.19 -34.11
N PHE A 48 -28.03 -20.64 -33.11
CA PHE A 48 -28.55 -20.44 -31.76
C PHE A 48 -29.53 -19.27 -31.67
N LYS A 49 -29.47 -18.32 -32.62
CA LYS A 49 -30.31 -17.11 -32.63
C LYS A 49 -31.80 -17.46 -32.82
N ASP A 50 -32.12 -18.27 -33.83
CA ASP A 50 -33.51 -18.69 -34.13
C ASP A 50 -34.14 -19.50 -32.98
N VAL A 51 -33.34 -20.31 -32.28
CA VAL A 51 -33.82 -21.14 -31.15
C VAL A 51 -33.99 -20.30 -29.88
N ALA A 52 -33.13 -19.32 -29.65
CA ALA A 52 -33.16 -18.47 -28.47
C ALA A 52 -34.20 -17.34 -28.57
N GLU A 53 -34.63 -16.94 -29.76
CA GLU A 53 -35.58 -15.84 -29.96
C GLU A 53 -36.89 -16.00 -29.19
N SER A 54 -37.52 -17.19 -29.24
CA SER A 54 -38.76 -17.45 -28.51
C SER A 54 -38.55 -17.41 -26.98
N LEU A 55 -37.41 -17.92 -26.49
CA LEU A 55 -37.05 -17.89 -25.07
C LEU A 55 -36.79 -16.46 -24.60
N ILE A 56 -36.06 -15.67 -25.38
CA ILE A 56 -35.77 -14.26 -25.11
C ILE A 56 -37.06 -13.43 -25.14
N ALA A 57 -37.95 -13.67 -26.12
CA ALA A 57 -39.24 -12.98 -26.19
C ALA A 57 -40.11 -13.30 -24.97
N ASN A 58 -40.18 -14.56 -24.55
CA ASN A 58 -40.89 -14.95 -23.34
C ASN A 58 -40.27 -14.31 -22.09
N HIS A 59 -38.94 -14.34 -21.97
CA HIS A 59 -38.23 -13.68 -20.87
C HIS A 59 -38.52 -12.16 -20.82
N ARG A 60 -38.60 -11.47 -21.97
CA ARG A 60 -38.99 -10.06 -22.04
C ARG A 60 -40.40 -9.81 -21.48
N GLU A 61 -41.37 -10.68 -21.76
CA GLU A 61 -42.72 -10.55 -21.20
C GLU A 61 -42.73 -10.78 -19.67
N GLN A 62 -41.91 -11.71 -19.18
CA GLN A 62 -41.73 -11.95 -17.75
C GLN A 62 -41.07 -10.75 -17.05
N GLU A 63 -40.05 -10.15 -17.67
CA GLU A 63 -39.39 -8.94 -17.17
C GLU A 63 -40.35 -7.75 -17.06
N ARG A 64 -41.33 -7.63 -17.96
CA ARG A 64 -42.38 -6.59 -17.86
C ARG A 64 -43.25 -6.77 -16.61
N LEU A 65 -43.50 -8.01 -16.18
CA LEU A 65 -44.21 -8.29 -14.93
C LEU A 65 -43.35 -7.95 -13.71
N LEU A 66 -42.03 -8.03 -13.84
CA LEU A 66 -41.04 -7.71 -12.80
C LEU A 66 -40.48 -6.28 -12.90
N ALA A 67 -41.07 -5.41 -13.71
CA ALA A 67 -40.49 -4.09 -14.03
C ALA A 67 -40.21 -3.20 -12.80
N ASN A 68 -40.89 -3.46 -11.67
CA ASN A 68 -40.69 -2.73 -10.41
C ASN A 68 -39.80 -3.48 -9.40
N TYR A 69 -39.35 -4.69 -9.70
CA TYR A 69 -38.47 -5.46 -8.84
C TYR A 69 -37.09 -4.82 -8.78
N LEU A 70 -36.54 -4.74 -7.58
CA LEU A 70 -35.16 -4.35 -7.32
C LEU A 70 -34.48 -5.56 -6.70
N CYS A 71 -33.23 -5.83 -7.11
CA CYS A 71 -32.42 -6.84 -6.45
C CYS A 71 -32.26 -6.50 -4.94
N PRO A 72 -31.97 -7.46 -4.06
CA PRO A 72 -31.91 -7.23 -2.62
C PRO A 72 -31.05 -6.04 -2.20
N ALA A 73 -29.88 -5.86 -2.81
CA ALA A 73 -29.01 -4.72 -2.56
C ALA A 73 -29.66 -3.38 -2.96
N ASP A 74 -30.23 -3.30 -4.17
CA ASP A 74 -30.90 -2.10 -4.68
C ASP A 74 -32.16 -1.78 -3.86
N TRP A 75 -32.87 -2.80 -3.37
CA TRP A 75 -34.02 -2.64 -2.48
C TRP A 75 -33.60 -2.05 -1.12
N ARG A 76 -32.51 -2.53 -0.51
CA ARG A 76 -31.96 -1.94 0.73
C ARG A 76 -31.63 -0.46 0.55
N ILE A 77 -31.00 -0.10 -0.59
CA ILE A 77 -30.67 1.29 -0.92
C ILE A 77 -31.95 2.11 -1.12
N GLN A 78 -32.92 1.60 -1.88
CA GLN A 78 -34.16 2.32 -2.17
C GLN A 78 -35.01 2.55 -0.90
N GLN A 79 -35.14 1.55 -0.04
CA GLN A 79 -35.84 1.69 1.25
C GLN A 79 -35.18 2.73 2.15
N TRP A 80 -33.85 2.76 2.17
CA TRP A 80 -33.13 3.79 2.91
C TRP A 80 -33.35 5.18 2.30
N LEU A 81 -33.29 5.33 0.96
CA LEU A 81 -33.57 6.59 0.28
C LEU A 81 -34.98 7.11 0.55
N GLU A 82 -35.98 6.23 0.55
CA GLU A 82 -37.38 6.55 0.88
C GLU A 82 -37.51 7.16 2.29
N GLY A 83 -36.78 6.62 3.27
CA GLY A 83 -36.74 7.17 4.62
C GLY A 83 -35.89 8.44 4.76
N PHE A 84 -34.67 8.42 4.22
CA PHE A 84 -33.71 9.53 4.34
C PHE A 84 -34.20 10.80 3.65
N LEU A 85 -34.86 10.66 2.49
CA LEU A 85 -35.38 11.78 1.69
C LEU A 85 -36.87 12.09 1.95
N ALA A 86 -37.47 11.50 2.99
CA ALA A 86 -38.86 11.78 3.33
C ALA A 86 -39.09 13.29 3.55
N GLY A 87 -40.08 13.85 2.83
CA GLY A 87 -40.48 15.25 2.92
C GLY A 87 -39.68 16.24 2.06
N THR A 88 -38.81 15.79 1.15
CA THR A 88 -38.07 16.67 0.22
C THR A 88 -38.69 16.80 -1.18
N GLY A 89 -39.79 16.11 -1.45
CA GLY A 89 -40.47 16.05 -2.74
C GLY A 89 -40.58 14.62 -3.27
N ASP A 90 -40.63 14.48 -4.59
CA ASP A 90 -40.65 13.17 -5.26
C ASP A 90 -39.28 12.48 -5.11
N ILE A 91 -39.27 11.33 -4.45
CA ILE A 91 -38.05 10.57 -4.17
C ILE A 91 -37.68 9.76 -5.42
N PRO A 92 -36.49 9.98 -6.03
CA PRO A 92 -36.07 9.23 -7.20
C PRO A 92 -35.97 7.72 -6.93
N ARG A 93 -36.36 6.91 -7.92
CA ARG A 93 -36.26 5.45 -7.87
C ARG A 93 -35.04 4.97 -8.65
N LEU A 94 -34.25 4.05 -8.06
CA LEU A 94 -33.15 3.39 -8.76
C LEU A 94 -33.63 2.62 -10.00
N PRO A 95 -32.81 2.53 -11.07
CA PRO A 95 -33.19 1.84 -12.29
C PRO A 95 -33.27 0.33 -12.04
N SER A 96 -34.47 -0.24 -12.18
CA SER A 96 -34.72 -1.69 -12.06
C SER A 96 -34.15 -2.48 -13.24
N LYS A 97 -34.11 -1.86 -14.42
CA LYS A 97 -33.63 -2.48 -15.67
C LYS A 97 -32.25 -1.93 -16.04
N THR A 98 -31.21 -2.71 -15.75
CA THR A 98 -29.82 -2.38 -16.10
C THR A 98 -29.13 -3.57 -16.78
N PHE A 99 -28.10 -3.30 -17.57
CA PHE A 99 -27.19 -4.32 -18.05
C PHE A 99 -26.29 -4.70 -16.88
N VAL A 100 -26.67 -5.77 -16.17
CA VAL A 100 -25.90 -6.29 -15.04
C VAL A 100 -24.60 -6.90 -15.55
N LEU A 101 -23.47 -6.54 -14.94
CA LEU A 101 -22.17 -7.17 -15.18
C LEU A 101 -21.99 -8.34 -14.21
N ASP A 102 -22.40 -9.53 -14.62
CA ASP A 102 -22.43 -10.73 -13.77
C ASP A 102 -21.13 -11.55 -13.78
N ARG A 103 -20.16 -11.17 -14.63
CA ARG A 103 -18.86 -11.85 -14.74
C ARG A 103 -17.76 -10.95 -15.27
N HIS A 104 -16.54 -11.24 -14.83
CA HIS A 104 -15.33 -10.55 -15.28
C HIS A 104 -15.14 -10.59 -16.80
N GLY A 105 -14.76 -9.44 -17.36
CA GLY A 105 -14.39 -9.27 -18.77
C GLY A 105 -15.54 -8.81 -19.67
N VAL A 106 -16.81 -8.88 -19.22
CA VAL A 106 -17.94 -8.33 -19.98
C VAL A 106 -17.84 -6.81 -20.07
N ALA A 107 -17.52 -6.13 -18.97
CA ALA A 107 -17.40 -4.67 -18.92
C ALA A 107 -16.33 -4.15 -19.89
N ARG A 108 -15.17 -4.82 -19.91
CA ARG A 108 -14.06 -4.50 -20.83
C ARG A 108 -14.49 -4.56 -22.29
N ASN A 109 -15.21 -5.61 -22.66
CA ASN A 109 -15.65 -5.79 -24.04
C ASN A 109 -16.78 -4.83 -24.42
N LEU A 110 -17.65 -4.47 -23.47
CA LEU A 110 -18.64 -3.41 -23.69
C LEU A 110 -18.04 -2.01 -23.87
N SER A 111 -16.79 -1.80 -23.43
CA SER A 111 -16.11 -0.50 -23.45
C SER A 111 -15.56 -0.08 -24.81
N LEU A 112 -15.64 -0.95 -25.81
CA LEU A 112 -15.17 -0.75 -27.19
C LEU A 112 -16.18 -1.34 -28.17
N PRO A 113 -16.19 -0.91 -29.44
CA PRO A 113 -17.07 -1.50 -30.45
C PRO A 113 -16.76 -2.99 -30.65
N ALA A 114 -17.78 -3.78 -30.98
CA ALA A 114 -17.64 -5.23 -31.13
C ALA A 114 -16.58 -5.65 -32.16
N GLN A 115 -16.45 -4.89 -33.26
CA GLN A 115 -15.52 -5.16 -34.36
C GLN A 115 -14.41 -4.10 -34.50
N GLY A 116 -14.50 -3.00 -33.74
CA GLY A 116 -13.60 -1.85 -33.82
C GLY A 116 -12.54 -1.81 -32.70
N ASP A 117 -11.50 -1.01 -32.95
CA ASP A 117 -10.40 -0.77 -32.01
C ASP A 117 -10.44 0.64 -31.39
N GLU A 118 -11.43 1.47 -31.74
CA GLU A 118 -11.53 2.86 -31.27
C GLU A 118 -12.98 3.24 -30.93
N PHE A 119 -13.18 3.90 -29.80
CA PHE A 119 -14.43 4.57 -29.45
C PHE A 119 -14.15 6.00 -28.97
N LYS A 120 -14.93 6.96 -29.46
CA LYS A 120 -14.80 8.38 -29.11
C LYS A 120 -16.15 8.96 -28.72
N SER A 121 -16.14 9.76 -27.66
CA SER A 121 -17.24 10.60 -27.23
C SER A 121 -16.71 11.91 -26.66
N ASP A 122 -17.61 12.84 -26.34
CA ASP A 122 -17.28 14.14 -25.72
C ASP A 122 -16.64 14.02 -24.33
N ILE A 123 -16.60 12.83 -23.71
CA ILE A 123 -16.12 12.64 -22.34
C ILE A 123 -15.02 11.58 -22.20
N ILE A 124 -14.84 10.70 -23.19
CA ILE A 124 -13.84 9.63 -23.15
C ILE A 124 -13.45 9.15 -24.55
N HIS A 125 -12.15 8.93 -24.74
CA HIS A 125 -11.60 8.22 -25.90
C HIS A 125 -11.02 6.88 -25.45
N SER A 126 -11.46 5.79 -26.05
CA SER A 126 -11.07 4.43 -25.69
C SER A 126 -10.48 3.70 -26.89
N TYR A 127 -9.45 2.89 -26.63
CA TYR A 127 -8.69 2.18 -27.66
C TYR A 127 -8.45 0.73 -27.26
N ARG A 128 -8.60 -0.18 -28.21
CA ARG A 128 -8.04 -1.54 -28.10
C ARG A 128 -6.56 -1.45 -28.43
N ILE A 129 -5.71 -1.90 -27.52
CA ILE A 129 -4.25 -1.83 -27.67
C ILE A 129 -3.65 -3.23 -27.60
N ALA A 130 -2.43 -3.40 -28.12
CA ALA A 130 -1.72 -4.69 -28.12
C ALA A 130 -1.61 -5.30 -26.71
N GLN A 131 -1.59 -4.46 -25.69
CA GLN A 131 -1.43 -4.83 -24.29
C GLN A 131 -2.75 -4.98 -23.53
N GLY A 132 -3.92 -4.73 -24.14
CA GLY A 132 -5.21 -4.68 -23.44
C GLY A 132 -6.10 -3.51 -23.90
N VAL A 133 -6.44 -2.61 -22.98
CA VAL A 133 -7.28 -1.43 -23.26
C VAL A 133 -6.65 -0.14 -22.76
N LEU A 134 -6.82 0.95 -23.53
CA LEU A 134 -6.43 2.31 -23.16
C LEU A 134 -7.69 3.18 -23.09
N HIS A 135 -7.84 3.92 -21.99
CA HIS A 135 -8.95 4.85 -21.79
C HIS A 135 -8.44 6.24 -21.38
N ASN A 136 -8.73 7.24 -22.20
CA ASN A 136 -8.37 8.63 -22.01
C ASN A 136 -9.65 9.46 -21.76
N PRO A 137 -10.10 9.63 -20.49
CA PRO A 137 -11.21 10.53 -20.16
C PRO A 137 -10.81 11.99 -20.42
N VAL A 138 -11.78 12.90 -20.61
CA VAL A 138 -11.49 14.32 -20.86
C VAL A 138 -10.61 14.92 -19.77
N ASN A 139 -10.98 14.72 -18.51
CA ASN A 139 -10.16 15.10 -17.37
C ASN A 139 -9.10 14.03 -17.09
N ASP A 140 -7.82 14.40 -17.25
CA ASP A 140 -6.70 13.47 -17.10
C ASP A 140 -6.32 13.21 -15.62
N ARG A 141 -6.90 13.94 -14.67
CA ARG A 141 -6.57 13.85 -13.24
C ARG A 141 -7.73 14.24 -12.34
N ARG A 142 -7.61 13.81 -11.08
CA ARG A 142 -8.54 14.15 -10.00
C ARG A 142 -8.23 15.51 -9.39
N THR A 143 -9.29 16.23 -8.99
CA THR A 143 -9.24 17.41 -8.15
C THR A 143 -9.71 17.05 -6.73
N THR A 144 -9.19 17.73 -5.71
CA THR A 144 -9.60 17.53 -4.30
C THR A 144 -10.23 18.77 -3.69
N LYS A 145 -9.81 19.97 -4.12
CA LYS A 145 -10.31 21.24 -3.61
C LYS A 145 -11.76 21.46 -4.05
N GLY A 146 -12.68 21.58 -3.08
CA GLY A 146 -14.10 21.87 -3.35
C GLY A 146 -14.82 20.75 -4.11
N VAL A 147 -14.43 19.49 -3.90
CA VAL A 147 -14.98 18.34 -4.63
C VAL A 147 -15.87 17.45 -3.77
N PHE A 148 -15.68 17.44 -2.45
CA PHE A 148 -16.38 16.49 -1.57
C PHE A 148 -17.55 17.18 -0.85
N HIS A 149 -18.76 16.89 -1.32
CA HIS A 149 -20.01 17.44 -0.81
C HIS A 149 -20.78 16.36 -0.07
N ILE A 150 -21.49 16.75 0.98
CA ILE A 150 -22.25 15.84 1.83
C ILE A 150 -23.64 16.42 2.09
N ALA A 151 -24.68 15.61 1.91
CA ALA A 151 -26.03 15.98 2.28
C ALA A 151 -26.10 16.25 3.79
N ASP A 152 -26.56 17.43 4.17
CA ASP A 152 -26.68 17.91 5.55
C ASP A 152 -27.92 17.29 6.20
N ALA A 153 -27.84 15.98 6.42
CA ALA A 153 -28.84 15.14 7.07
C ALA A 153 -28.18 13.80 7.48
N GLY A 154 -28.63 13.22 8.60
CA GLY A 154 -28.01 12.03 9.19
C GLY A 154 -26.84 12.40 10.09
N LEU A 155 -25.66 11.82 9.83
CA LEU A 155 -24.45 12.09 10.62
C LEU A 155 -23.85 13.48 10.32
N PRO A 156 -23.17 14.14 11.28
CA PRO A 156 -22.62 15.48 11.10
C PRO A 156 -21.71 15.62 9.88
N VAL A 157 -21.76 16.78 9.22
CA VAL A 157 -20.89 17.12 8.09
C VAL A 157 -19.59 17.73 8.63
N PRO A 158 -18.41 17.15 8.33
CA PRO A 158 -17.13 17.70 8.79
C PRO A 158 -16.89 19.12 8.25
N ALA A 159 -16.22 19.97 9.03
CA ALA A 159 -15.98 21.38 8.67
C ALA A 159 -15.20 21.56 7.35
N ASP A 160 -14.38 20.58 6.95
CA ASP A 160 -13.60 20.62 5.71
C ASP A 160 -14.40 20.19 4.46
N LYS A 161 -15.69 19.82 4.63
CA LYS A 161 -16.60 19.40 3.56
C LYS A 161 -17.65 20.47 3.27
N ILE A 162 -18.25 20.40 2.09
CA ILE A 162 -19.35 21.27 1.71
C ILE A 162 -20.68 20.61 2.14
N ALA A 163 -21.43 21.31 3.00
CA ALA A 163 -22.74 20.86 3.47
C ALA A 163 -23.83 21.24 2.46
N VAL A 164 -24.59 20.24 2.00
CA VAL A 164 -25.58 20.41 0.93
C VAL A 164 -26.97 20.15 1.47
N PRO A 165 -27.95 21.04 1.23
CA PRO A 165 -29.33 20.81 1.67
C PRO A 165 -29.87 19.46 1.19
N ARG A 166 -30.59 18.75 2.07
CA ARG A 166 -31.18 17.43 1.77
C ARG A 166 -32.09 17.44 0.52
N ALA A 167 -32.83 18.53 0.30
CA ALA A 167 -33.66 18.72 -0.89
C ALA A 167 -32.83 18.87 -2.18
N THR A 168 -31.65 19.51 -2.09
CA THR A 168 -30.70 19.59 -3.21
C THR A 168 -30.16 18.22 -3.57
N PHE A 169 -29.82 17.37 -2.58
CA PHE A 169 -29.43 15.99 -2.84
C PHE A 169 -30.53 15.22 -3.59
N THR A 170 -31.80 15.38 -3.18
CA THR A 170 -32.95 14.73 -3.82
C THR A 170 -33.05 15.10 -5.30
N ARG A 171 -32.92 16.39 -5.63
CA ARG A 171 -32.95 16.89 -7.01
C ARG A 171 -31.76 16.37 -7.82
N MET A 172 -30.55 16.43 -7.25
CA MET A 172 -29.33 15.93 -7.90
C MET A 172 -29.42 14.43 -8.20
N LEU A 173 -29.97 13.63 -7.27
CA LEU A 173 -30.22 12.21 -7.51
C LEU A 173 -31.22 11.99 -8.65
N GLY A 174 -32.28 12.80 -8.72
CA GLY A 174 -33.24 12.78 -9.82
C GLY A 174 -32.57 13.02 -11.18
N PHE A 175 -31.74 14.06 -11.27
CA PHE A 175 -30.96 14.34 -12.48
C PHE A 175 -29.91 13.26 -12.79
N ALA A 176 -29.27 12.68 -11.77
CA ALA A 176 -28.25 11.64 -11.94
C ALA A 176 -28.82 10.37 -12.60
N LEU A 177 -30.07 10.02 -12.27
CA LEU A 177 -30.78 8.85 -12.78
C LEU A 177 -31.49 9.11 -14.12
N GLN A 178 -31.36 10.31 -14.68
CA GLN A 178 -31.89 10.70 -15.99
C GLN A 178 -30.77 11.25 -16.89
N PRO A 179 -29.73 10.44 -17.20
CA PRO A 179 -28.67 10.85 -18.10
C PRO A 179 -29.21 11.11 -19.52
N PRO A 180 -28.59 12.01 -20.30
CA PRO A 180 -28.97 12.23 -21.70
C PRO A 180 -28.67 11.00 -22.56
N ASP A 181 -29.44 10.80 -23.63
CA ASP A 181 -29.33 9.65 -24.55
C ASP A 181 -27.90 9.37 -25.01
N ALA A 182 -27.14 10.40 -25.38
CA ALA A 182 -25.74 10.27 -25.83
C ALA A 182 -24.82 9.64 -24.77
N LEU A 183 -25.10 9.88 -23.49
CA LEU A 183 -24.36 9.30 -22.37
C LEU A 183 -24.80 7.85 -22.09
N MET A 184 -26.02 7.49 -22.49
CA MET A 184 -26.56 6.14 -22.35
C MET A 184 -26.10 5.16 -23.44
N GLU A 185 -25.57 5.66 -24.56
CA GLU A 185 -25.08 4.82 -25.66
C GLU A 185 -23.95 3.88 -25.21
N LEU A 186 -24.10 2.59 -25.50
CA LEU A 186 -23.06 1.59 -25.25
C LEU A 186 -22.00 1.63 -26.36
N PRO A 187 -20.70 1.71 -26.03
CA PRO A 187 -19.62 1.65 -27.02
C PRO A 187 -19.67 0.40 -27.90
N PHE A 188 -20.10 -0.74 -27.34
CA PHE A 188 -20.20 -2.02 -28.04
C PHE A 188 -20.95 -1.98 -29.36
N THR A 189 -22.01 -1.17 -29.43
CA THR A 189 -22.88 -1.01 -30.61
C THR A 189 -22.73 0.38 -31.23
N SER A 190 -21.61 1.09 -31.04
CA SER A 190 -21.49 2.49 -31.49
C SER A 190 -21.29 2.65 -33.00
N GLU A 191 -20.85 1.60 -33.69
CA GLU A 191 -20.53 1.60 -35.12
C GLU A 191 -21.74 1.32 -36.03
N GLN A 192 -22.89 0.95 -35.45
CA GLN A 192 -24.15 0.70 -36.17
C GLN A 192 -25.13 1.88 -36.04
N GLU A 193 -26.14 1.91 -36.90
CA GLU A 193 -27.21 2.94 -36.87
C GLU A 193 -28.11 2.78 -35.64
N ASP A 194 -28.57 1.55 -35.35
CA ASP A 194 -29.43 1.26 -34.21
C ASP A 194 -28.60 0.89 -32.97
N ARG A 195 -28.37 1.87 -32.09
CA ARG A 195 -27.43 1.78 -30.97
C ARG A 195 -28.14 1.40 -29.68
N ALA A 196 -27.55 0.49 -28.91
CA ALA A 196 -28.02 0.17 -27.58
C ALA A 196 -27.81 1.33 -26.60
N ARG A 197 -28.86 1.68 -25.86
CA ARG A 197 -28.86 2.68 -24.79
C ARG A 197 -29.38 2.06 -23.51
N CYS A 198 -28.54 1.98 -22.48
CA CYS A 198 -28.95 1.45 -21.18
C CYS A 198 -28.03 1.88 -20.04
N HIS A 199 -28.54 1.80 -18.81
CA HIS A 199 -27.69 1.79 -17.63
C HIS A 199 -26.97 0.45 -17.53
N VAL A 200 -25.73 0.48 -17.06
CA VAL A 200 -24.92 -0.69 -16.71
C VAL A 200 -24.74 -0.69 -15.20
N SER A 201 -24.77 -1.88 -14.59
CA SER A 201 -24.56 -1.99 -13.14
C SER A 201 -23.62 -3.13 -12.74
N LEU A 202 -22.96 -2.97 -11.60
CA LEU A 202 -22.00 -3.92 -11.04
C LEU A 202 -22.22 -4.09 -9.53
N LEU A 203 -22.12 -5.32 -9.03
CA LEU A 203 -22.06 -5.61 -7.60
C LEU A 203 -20.59 -5.83 -7.21
N LEU A 204 -20.15 -5.12 -6.18
CA LEU A 204 -18.84 -5.33 -5.53
C LEU A 204 -19.05 -5.82 -4.09
N ARG A 205 -18.10 -6.61 -3.59
CA ARG A 205 -18.02 -7.06 -2.20
C ARG A 205 -16.66 -6.71 -1.59
N PRO A 206 -16.32 -5.42 -1.41
CA PRO A 206 -14.99 -5.03 -0.96
C PRO A 206 -14.72 -5.46 0.49
N LEU A 207 -13.45 -5.77 0.78
CA LEU A 207 -12.97 -6.12 2.11
C LEU A 207 -13.10 -4.95 3.09
N VAL A 208 -13.55 -5.24 4.30
CA VAL A 208 -13.62 -4.27 5.41
C VAL A 208 -12.86 -4.79 6.63
N ILE A 209 -12.93 -6.09 6.91
CA ILE A 209 -12.25 -6.71 8.06
C ILE A 209 -11.48 -7.93 7.56
N PRO A 210 -10.15 -7.96 7.71
CA PRO A 210 -9.35 -9.10 7.31
C PRO A 210 -9.68 -10.33 8.19
N GLU A 211 -9.53 -11.52 7.62
CA GLU A 211 -9.60 -12.75 8.38
C GLU A 211 -8.44 -12.85 9.37
N VAL A 212 -8.74 -13.28 10.60
CA VAL A 212 -7.73 -13.78 11.54
C VAL A 212 -8.13 -15.22 11.89
N PRO A 213 -7.48 -16.23 11.27
CA PRO A 213 -7.96 -17.60 11.36
C PRO A 213 -8.10 -18.09 12.81
N GLY A 214 -9.27 -18.63 13.15
CA GLY A 214 -9.58 -19.09 14.50
C GLY A 214 -10.07 -17.99 15.47
N VAL A 215 -10.12 -16.72 15.05
CA VAL A 215 -10.60 -15.60 15.88
C VAL A 215 -11.78 -14.86 15.24
N ILE A 216 -11.58 -14.31 14.03
CA ILE A 216 -12.61 -13.56 13.31
C ILE A 216 -12.56 -13.89 11.82
N GLU A 217 -13.73 -14.14 11.25
CA GLU A 217 -13.91 -14.36 9.81
C GLU A 217 -13.80 -13.05 9.03
N GLU A 218 -13.42 -13.15 7.77
CA GLU A 218 -13.39 -12.01 6.87
C GLU A 218 -14.78 -11.36 6.76
N LYS A 219 -14.85 -10.03 6.86
CA LYS A 219 -16.10 -9.28 6.61
C LYS A 219 -15.95 -8.31 5.45
N ARG A 220 -16.98 -8.24 4.62
CA ARG A 220 -17.09 -7.42 3.42
C ARG A 220 -18.36 -6.58 3.49
N SER A 221 -18.33 -5.38 2.91
CA SER A 221 -19.56 -4.65 2.58
C SER A 221 -20.05 -5.06 1.19
N GLU A 222 -21.23 -4.59 0.79
CA GLU A 222 -21.68 -4.68 -0.60
C GLU A 222 -21.78 -3.27 -1.20
N ILE A 223 -21.43 -3.09 -2.47
CA ILE A 223 -21.57 -1.81 -3.18
C ILE A 223 -22.22 -2.04 -4.55
N ARG A 224 -23.26 -1.26 -4.84
CA ARG A 224 -23.91 -1.20 -6.15
C ARG A 224 -23.40 -0.01 -6.96
N PHE A 225 -22.73 -0.30 -8.07
CA PHE A 225 -22.29 0.71 -9.02
C PHE A 225 -23.28 0.83 -10.17
N PHE A 226 -23.69 2.06 -10.49
CA PHE A 226 -24.51 2.39 -11.63
C PHE A 226 -23.79 3.39 -12.52
N ALA A 227 -23.77 3.13 -13.81
CA ALA A 227 -23.29 4.09 -14.78
C ALA A 227 -24.13 4.04 -16.07
N PRO A 228 -24.23 5.16 -16.80
CA PRO A 228 -24.66 5.15 -18.20
C PRO A 228 -23.76 4.29 -19.08
N GLY A 229 -24.28 3.75 -20.18
CA GLY A 229 -23.56 2.84 -21.09
C GLY A 229 -22.19 3.34 -21.56
N ASN A 230 -22.05 4.64 -21.82
CA ASN A 230 -20.81 5.25 -22.32
C ASN A 230 -19.67 5.19 -21.28
N LEU A 231 -20.01 4.97 -20.01
CA LEU A 231 -19.07 4.91 -18.88
C LEU A 231 -18.78 3.49 -18.39
N VAL A 232 -19.08 2.46 -19.19
CA VAL A 232 -18.84 1.06 -18.80
C VAL A 232 -17.37 0.74 -18.54
N SER A 233 -16.43 1.51 -19.09
CA SER A 233 -14.99 1.39 -18.77
C SER A 233 -14.67 1.70 -17.31
N ASN A 234 -15.47 2.56 -16.65
CA ASN A 234 -15.34 2.80 -15.22
C ASN A 234 -15.73 1.57 -14.39
N LEU A 235 -16.64 0.73 -14.92
CA LEU A 235 -17.05 -0.51 -14.27
C LEU A 235 -16.01 -1.62 -14.48
N ASP A 236 -15.42 -1.74 -15.68
CA ASP A 236 -14.22 -2.59 -15.90
C ASP A 236 -13.09 -2.21 -14.92
N PHE A 237 -12.87 -0.90 -14.73
CA PHE A 237 -11.86 -0.40 -13.81
C PHE A 237 -12.07 -0.86 -12.37
N VAL A 238 -13.26 -0.63 -11.77
CA VAL A 238 -13.51 -1.05 -10.38
C VAL A 238 -13.67 -2.56 -10.22
N GLU A 239 -14.23 -3.24 -11.23
CA GLU A 239 -14.28 -4.71 -11.30
C GLU A 239 -12.87 -5.31 -11.25
N SER A 240 -11.95 -4.75 -12.04
CA SER A 240 -10.55 -5.18 -12.10
C SER A 240 -9.79 -4.99 -10.78
N ILE A 241 -10.19 -4.02 -9.95
CA ILE A 241 -9.55 -3.74 -8.66
C ILE A 241 -10.16 -4.55 -7.53
N PHE A 242 -11.50 -4.62 -7.45
CA PHE A 242 -12.22 -5.14 -6.27
C PHE A 242 -12.93 -6.47 -6.50
N GLY A 243 -12.98 -6.95 -7.75
CA GLY A 243 -13.60 -8.21 -8.16
C GLY A 243 -15.10 -8.10 -8.46
N ASN A 244 -15.58 -8.96 -9.35
CA ASN A 244 -17.00 -9.07 -9.71
C ASN A 244 -17.76 -9.97 -8.70
N ALA A 245 -18.79 -9.46 -8.03
CA ALA A 245 -19.57 -10.22 -7.06
C ALA A 245 -20.80 -10.95 -7.64
N GLY A 246 -20.89 -11.06 -8.97
CA GLY A 246 -21.93 -11.78 -9.69
C GLY A 246 -23.21 -10.97 -9.94
N ASP A 247 -24.24 -11.67 -10.42
CA ASP A 247 -25.58 -11.10 -10.62
C ASP A 247 -26.27 -10.86 -9.26
N PRO A 248 -26.59 -9.60 -8.90
CA PRO A 248 -27.21 -9.29 -7.61
C PRO A 248 -28.65 -9.81 -7.49
N ASN A 249 -29.29 -10.26 -8.57
CA ASN A 249 -30.63 -10.86 -8.51
C ASN A 249 -30.61 -12.29 -7.97
N LEU A 250 -29.44 -12.96 -7.99
CA LEU A 250 -29.30 -14.33 -7.51
C LEU A 250 -29.15 -14.37 -5.98
N PRO A 251 -29.90 -15.23 -5.27
CA PRO A 251 -29.80 -15.34 -3.81
C PRO A 251 -28.40 -15.68 -3.30
N GLU A 252 -27.58 -16.44 -4.04
CA GLU A 252 -26.19 -16.70 -3.63
C GLU A 252 -25.31 -15.44 -3.53
N ASN A 253 -25.68 -14.35 -4.21
CA ASN A 253 -24.97 -13.08 -4.20
C ASN A 253 -25.64 -12.02 -3.31
N ASP A 254 -26.74 -12.37 -2.64
CA ASP A 254 -27.39 -11.49 -1.66
C ASP A 254 -26.62 -11.47 -0.35
N ALA A 255 -26.05 -10.30 -0.03
CA ALA A 255 -25.30 -10.11 1.20
C ALA A 255 -26.10 -10.43 2.47
N GLY A 256 -27.41 -10.23 2.46
CA GLY A 256 -28.28 -10.53 3.60
C GLY A 256 -28.36 -12.02 3.93
N LEU A 257 -28.07 -12.91 2.97
CA LEU A 257 -28.03 -14.36 3.18
C LEU A 257 -26.64 -14.86 3.61
N ASP A 258 -25.59 -14.06 3.39
CA ASP A 258 -24.20 -14.35 3.77
C ASP A 258 -23.81 -13.60 5.07
N VAL A 259 -24.55 -13.91 6.14
CA VAL A 259 -24.49 -13.22 7.44
C VAL A 259 -23.12 -13.31 8.13
N HIS A 260 -22.32 -14.33 7.78
CA HIS A 260 -20.98 -14.52 8.32
C HIS A 260 -19.92 -13.64 7.68
N HIS A 261 -20.13 -13.18 6.44
CA HIS A 261 -19.11 -12.36 5.76
C HIS A 261 -19.62 -10.98 5.35
N TRP A 262 -20.86 -10.60 5.70
CA TRP A 262 -21.37 -9.24 5.50
C TRP A 262 -21.19 -8.38 6.75
N THR A 263 -20.77 -7.12 6.58
CA THR A 263 -20.69 -6.14 7.67
C THR A 263 -22.05 -5.57 8.07
N GLY A 264 -23.12 -5.84 7.30
CA GLY A 264 -24.44 -5.22 7.49
C GLY A 264 -24.56 -3.82 6.86
N HIS A 265 -23.58 -3.41 6.04
CA HIS A 265 -23.54 -2.10 5.37
C HIS A 265 -23.65 -2.23 3.85
N THR A 266 -24.37 -1.29 3.23
CA THR A 266 -24.65 -1.27 1.79
C THR A 266 -24.26 0.08 1.19
N GLY A 267 -23.50 0.05 0.11
CA GLY A 267 -23.05 1.22 -0.63
C GLY A 267 -23.70 1.35 -2.00
N CYS A 268 -23.81 2.58 -2.50
CA CYS A 268 -24.26 2.89 -3.84
C CYS A 268 -23.38 3.97 -4.46
N VAL A 269 -22.98 3.80 -5.71
CA VAL A 269 -22.22 4.80 -6.48
C VAL A 269 -22.89 5.00 -7.84
N ILE A 270 -23.16 6.25 -8.21
CA ILE A 270 -23.81 6.64 -9.46
C ILE A 270 -22.90 7.61 -10.22
N LEU A 271 -22.48 7.24 -11.43
CA LEU A 271 -21.70 8.12 -12.31
C LEU A 271 -22.63 9.02 -13.14
N ALA A 272 -22.46 10.33 -13.02
CA ALA A 272 -23.34 11.33 -13.62
C ALA A 272 -22.57 12.61 -14.02
N PRO A 273 -21.59 12.54 -14.95
CA PRO A 273 -20.77 13.69 -15.35
C PRO A 273 -21.57 14.87 -15.92
N HIS A 274 -22.79 14.63 -16.41
CA HIS A 274 -23.70 15.66 -16.93
C HIS A 274 -24.17 16.65 -15.85
N LEU A 275 -24.05 16.31 -14.56
CA LEU A 275 -24.47 17.19 -13.46
C LEU A 275 -23.65 18.48 -13.33
N THR A 276 -22.46 18.54 -13.94
CA THR A 276 -21.66 19.77 -14.03
C THR A 276 -22.36 20.90 -14.81
N ARG A 277 -23.45 20.61 -15.51
CA ARG A 277 -24.24 21.59 -16.26
C ARG A 277 -25.49 22.08 -15.52
N ILE A 278 -25.78 21.54 -14.34
CA ILE A 278 -26.96 21.93 -13.56
C ILE A 278 -26.70 23.26 -12.88
N THR A 279 -27.66 24.19 -12.96
CA THR A 279 -27.57 25.46 -12.24
C THR A 279 -27.82 25.27 -10.75
N LYS A 280 -27.24 26.12 -9.91
CA LYS A 280 -27.51 26.17 -8.47
C LYS A 280 -29.01 26.35 -8.18
N LYS A 281 -29.71 27.11 -9.02
CA LYS A 281 -31.15 27.33 -8.92
C LYS A 281 -31.94 26.05 -9.20
N GLU A 282 -31.64 25.31 -10.27
CA GLU A 282 -32.27 24.01 -10.57
C GLU A 282 -31.97 22.96 -9.51
N ALA A 283 -30.77 23.01 -8.93
CA ALA A 283 -30.38 22.23 -7.77
C ALA A 283 -31.17 22.60 -6.48
N GLY A 284 -32.01 23.64 -6.52
CA GLY A 284 -32.85 24.07 -5.40
C GLY A 284 -32.10 24.83 -4.31
N LEU A 285 -30.95 25.42 -4.62
CA LEU A 285 -30.22 26.28 -3.67
C LEU A 285 -30.92 27.64 -3.53
N PRO A 286 -30.83 28.30 -2.36
CA PRO A 286 -31.44 29.60 -2.13
C PRO A 286 -30.73 30.72 -2.91
N HIS A 287 -31.46 31.82 -3.15
CA HIS A 287 -30.82 33.07 -3.57
C HIS A 287 -29.89 33.56 -2.45
N HIS A 288 -28.81 34.27 -2.79
CA HIS A 288 -27.80 34.74 -1.84
C HIS A 288 -28.42 35.47 -0.64
N ASP A 289 -29.44 36.29 -0.86
CA ASP A 289 -30.12 37.06 0.19
C ASP A 289 -30.91 36.20 1.19
N GLU A 290 -31.31 34.99 0.77
CA GLU A 290 -32.03 34.01 1.58
C GLU A 290 -31.09 32.95 2.19
N ALA A 291 -29.83 32.92 1.77
CA ALA A 291 -28.84 31.95 2.23
C ALA A 291 -28.28 32.30 3.61
N THR A 292 -28.03 31.27 4.41
CA THR A 292 -27.27 31.36 5.67
C THR A 292 -25.81 31.77 5.39
N GLU A 293 -25.11 32.28 6.40
CA GLU A 293 -23.69 32.61 6.30
C GLU A 293 -22.85 31.41 5.84
N LYS A 294 -23.06 30.23 6.45
CA LYS A 294 -22.41 28.97 6.04
C LYS A 294 -22.67 28.62 4.57
N GLN A 295 -23.91 28.78 4.09
CA GLN A 295 -24.21 28.54 2.67
C GLN A 295 -23.49 29.52 1.74
N ARG A 296 -23.38 30.79 2.11
CA ARG A 296 -22.65 31.80 1.33
C ARG A 296 -21.16 31.47 1.27
N GLU A 297 -20.56 31.16 2.42
CA GLU A 297 -19.13 30.79 2.53
C GLU A 297 -18.79 29.54 1.71
N GLN A 298 -19.68 28.54 1.72
CA GLN A 298 -19.50 27.29 0.99
C GLN A 298 -19.97 27.34 -0.47
N GLY A 299 -20.44 28.49 -0.95
CA GLY A 299 -20.93 28.66 -2.32
C GLY A 299 -22.25 27.91 -2.63
N MET A 300 -23.00 27.52 -1.60
CA MET A 300 -24.29 26.84 -1.65
C MET A 300 -25.48 27.81 -1.77
N CYS A 301 -25.30 28.87 -2.57
CA CYS A 301 -26.33 29.85 -2.94
C CYS A 301 -26.00 30.46 -4.31
N TRP A 302 -26.97 31.13 -4.93
CA TRP A 302 -26.80 31.80 -6.22
C TRP A 302 -27.19 33.29 -6.15
N THR A 303 -26.51 34.12 -6.92
CA THR A 303 -26.87 35.53 -7.16
C THR A 303 -27.50 35.68 -8.54
N GLN A 304 -26.94 35.00 -9.55
CA GLN A 304 -27.50 34.93 -10.90
C GLN A 304 -28.15 33.56 -11.17
N PRO A 305 -29.31 33.48 -11.82
CA PRO A 305 -30.04 32.22 -12.05
C PRO A 305 -29.26 31.17 -12.85
N ASP A 306 -28.29 31.56 -13.65
CA ASP A 306 -27.49 30.73 -14.56
C ASP A 306 -26.18 30.23 -13.93
N GLU A 307 -25.90 30.57 -12.66
CA GLU A 307 -24.72 30.06 -11.95
C GLU A 307 -24.73 28.53 -11.88
N LEU A 308 -23.70 27.88 -12.43
CA LEU A 308 -23.54 26.44 -12.36
C LEU A 308 -23.22 25.96 -10.96
N TYR A 309 -23.77 24.80 -10.60
CA TYR A 309 -23.41 24.11 -9.37
C TYR A 309 -21.92 23.78 -9.37
N ASN A 310 -21.25 24.05 -8.24
CA ASN A 310 -19.79 23.94 -8.10
C ASN A 310 -18.97 24.65 -9.20
N GLY A 311 -19.52 25.72 -9.79
CA GLY A 311 -18.87 26.44 -10.90
C GLY A 311 -18.69 25.59 -12.17
N GLY A 312 -19.47 24.52 -12.34
CA GLY A 312 -19.36 23.60 -13.46
C GLY A 312 -18.16 22.66 -13.40
N THR A 313 -17.53 22.52 -12.22
CA THR A 313 -16.39 21.63 -12.01
C THR A 313 -16.81 20.30 -11.38
N ALA A 314 -15.95 19.29 -11.49
CA ALA A 314 -16.19 17.97 -10.93
C ALA A 314 -16.46 18.01 -9.41
N PHE A 315 -17.43 17.23 -8.96
CA PHE A 315 -17.74 17.02 -7.54
C PHE A 315 -18.21 15.58 -7.30
N LYS A 316 -18.17 15.17 -6.04
CA LYS A 316 -18.94 14.03 -5.53
C LYS A 316 -19.88 14.50 -4.43
N LEU A 317 -21.10 13.97 -4.45
CA LEU A 317 -22.15 14.32 -3.50
C LEU A 317 -22.66 13.05 -2.82
N CYS A 318 -22.44 12.96 -1.52
CA CYS A 318 -22.75 11.77 -0.72
C CYS A 318 -23.90 12.04 0.28
N ALA A 319 -24.77 11.04 0.48
CA ALA A 319 -25.71 10.95 1.58
C ALA A 319 -25.49 9.65 2.37
N ARG A 320 -25.55 9.73 3.70
CA ARG A 320 -25.26 8.61 4.62
C ARG A 320 -25.76 8.92 6.04
N ASP A 321 -26.08 7.88 6.79
CA ASP A 321 -26.43 7.95 8.21
C ASP A 321 -25.99 6.69 8.98
N GLU A 322 -26.34 6.60 10.26
CA GLU A 322 -26.02 5.48 11.15
C GLU A 322 -26.70 4.15 10.79
N LYS A 323 -27.67 4.13 9.86
CA LYS A 323 -28.35 2.89 9.43
C LYS A 323 -27.47 2.03 8.51
N GLY A 324 -26.30 2.54 8.12
CA GLY A 324 -25.31 1.76 7.41
C GLY A 324 -25.46 1.75 5.89
N VAL A 325 -26.15 2.74 5.33
CA VAL A 325 -26.27 2.94 3.88
C VAL A 325 -25.61 4.24 3.47
N MET A 326 -24.83 4.19 2.39
CA MET A 326 -24.17 5.36 1.81
C MET A 326 -24.40 5.41 0.29
N VAL A 327 -24.89 6.54 -0.21
CA VAL A 327 -25.16 6.78 -1.63
C VAL A 327 -24.34 7.95 -2.12
N THR A 328 -23.50 7.75 -3.12
CA THR A 328 -22.65 8.79 -3.71
C THR A 328 -22.92 8.98 -5.20
N ILE A 329 -23.08 10.24 -5.60
CA ILE A 329 -23.14 10.66 -7.00
C ILE A 329 -21.78 11.27 -7.37
N ILE A 330 -21.19 10.85 -8.49
CA ILE A 330 -19.91 11.39 -9.00
C ILE A 330 -20.17 12.13 -10.31
N ALA A 331 -19.90 13.44 -10.31
CA ALA A 331 -20.07 14.32 -11.47
C ALA A 331 -18.76 14.45 -12.28
N ASP A 332 -18.14 13.32 -12.60
CA ASP A 332 -16.96 13.18 -13.45
C ASP A 332 -16.77 11.70 -13.83
N ASN A 333 -15.96 11.40 -14.85
CA ASN A 333 -15.67 10.03 -15.28
C ASN A 333 -14.20 9.61 -15.12
N TYR A 334 -13.33 10.43 -14.54
CA TYR A 334 -11.96 10.02 -14.26
C TYR A 334 -11.94 8.84 -13.24
N PHE A 335 -11.30 7.75 -13.64
CA PHE A 335 -11.24 6.48 -12.90
C PHE A 335 -10.82 6.61 -11.43
N GLY A 336 -9.93 7.56 -11.13
CA GLY A 336 -9.47 7.79 -9.76
C GLY A 336 -10.58 8.15 -8.77
N TYR A 337 -11.69 8.76 -9.21
CA TYR A 337 -12.85 9.00 -8.34
C TYR A 337 -13.55 7.69 -7.97
N CYS A 338 -13.69 6.77 -8.92
CA CYS A 338 -14.35 5.48 -8.69
C CYS A 338 -13.59 4.63 -7.66
N LYS A 339 -12.27 4.47 -7.83
CA LYS A 339 -11.42 3.75 -6.85
C LYS A 339 -11.52 4.36 -5.45
N LYS A 340 -11.44 5.70 -5.37
CA LYS A 340 -11.43 6.40 -4.08
C LYS A 340 -12.81 6.48 -3.43
N GLU A 341 -13.89 6.32 -4.19
CA GLU A 341 -15.22 6.23 -3.59
C GLU A 341 -15.48 4.86 -2.96
N VAL A 342 -14.97 3.77 -3.56
CA VAL A 342 -14.94 2.46 -2.89
C VAL A 342 -14.16 2.55 -1.58
N LYS A 343 -13.00 3.22 -1.57
CA LYS A 343 -12.22 3.51 -0.34
C LYS A 343 -13.09 4.23 0.71
N THR A 344 -13.82 5.27 0.32
CA THR A 344 -14.70 6.01 1.23
C THR A 344 -15.80 5.13 1.83
N GLN A 345 -16.41 4.26 1.03
CA GLN A 345 -17.47 3.37 1.53
C GLN A 345 -16.93 2.21 2.38
N ILE A 346 -15.70 1.72 2.12
CA ILE A 346 -15.00 0.81 3.04
C ILE A 346 -14.75 1.52 4.39
N SER A 347 -14.24 2.76 4.36
CA SER A 347 -14.00 3.55 5.57
C SER A 347 -15.28 3.82 6.36
N PHE A 348 -16.39 4.08 5.68
CA PHE A 348 -17.71 4.22 6.31
C PHE A 348 -18.13 2.92 7.00
N SER A 349 -18.02 1.77 6.30
CA SER A 349 -18.36 0.46 6.86
C SER A 349 -17.46 0.07 8.03
N ALA A 350 -16.16 0.37 7.99
CA ALA A 350 -15.23 0.04 9.08
C ALA A 350 -15.59 0.83 10.35
N ASN A 351 -15.85 2.12 10.21
CA ASN A 351 -16.21 3.00 11.33
C ASN A 351 -17.53 2.61 12.00
N LEU A 352 -18.55 2.24 11.22
CA LEU A 352 -19.83 1.82 11.79
C LEU A 352 -19.80 0.39 12.34
N PHE A 353 -19.00 -0.51 11.77
CA PHE A 353 -18.85 -1.87 12.33
C PHE A 353 -18.05 -1.88 13.63
N GLY A 354 -17.08 -0.98 13.77
CA GLY A 354 -16.04 -1.03 14.80
C GLY A 354 -14.98 -2.09 14.50
N MET A 355 -14.12 -2.39 15.47
CA MET A 355 -13.05 -3.41 15.44
C MET A 355 -11.92 -3.22 14.42
N ALA A 356 -12.21 -2.56 13.30
CA ALA A 356 -11.35 -2.47 12.14
C ALA A 356 -11.11 -1.02 11.72
N GLU A 357 -10.05 -0.83 10.94
CA GLU A 357 -9.69 0.44 10.34
C GLU A 357 -9.60 0.28 8.82
N GLU A 358 -10.03 1.31 8.10
CA GLU A 358 -9.63 1.52 6.72
C GLU A 358 -8.44 2.49 6.72
N GLU A 359 -7.34 2.12 6.09
CA GLU A 359 -6.11 2.91 6.12
C GLU A 359 -5.63 3.30 4.73
N HIS A 360 -5.15 4.55 4.60
CA HIS A 360 -4.38 4.98 3.45
C HIS A 360 -2.90 4.70 3.70
N ALA A 361 -2.51 3.46 3.44
CA ALA A 361 -1.21 2.94 3.83
C ALA A 361 -0.57 2.08 2.73
N GLY A 362 0.76 2.04 2.74
CA GLY A 362 1.56 1.06 2.01
C GLY A 362 2.29 0.17 3.00
N GLY A 363 2.73 -1.00 2.57
CA GLY A 363 3.26 -1.98 3.50
C GLY A 363 3.86 -3.18 2.81
N ALA A 364 4.87 -3.76 3.45
CA ALA A 364 5.59 -4.91 2.91
C ALA A 364 5.99 -5.88 4.01
N LEU A 365 5.97 -7.16 3.68
CA LEU A 365 6.69 -8.20 4.41
C LEU A 365 8.12 -8.28 3.87
N VAL A 366 9.10 -8.02 4.73
CA VAL A 366 10.48 -7.73 4.34
C VAL A 366 11.40 -8.78 4.95
N TYR A 367 12.12 -9.51 4.10
CA TYR A 367 13.07 -10.55 4.49
C TYR A 367 14.50 -10.08 4.24
N PRO A 368 15.32 -9.89 5.29
CA PRO A 368 16.76 -9.72 5.14
C PRO A 368 17.37 -10.75 4.20
N SER A 369 18.09 -10.25 3.20
CA SER A 369 18.88 -11.07 2.30
C SER A 369 20.36 -10.68 2.38
N TYR A 370 21.21 -11.63 2.02
CA TYR A 370 22.65 -11.53 2.11
C TYR A 370 23.28 -12.12 0.86
N ASP A 371 24.29 -11.44 0.35
CA ASP A 371 25.22 -12.02 -0.59
C ASP A 371 26.10 -12.99 0.22
N LEU A 372 26.12 -14.27 -0.13
CA LEU A 372 26.92 -15.30 0.53
C LEU A 372 28.23 -15.59 -0.22
N GLY A 373 28.42 -15.01 -1.40
CA GLY A 373 29.63 -15.17 -2.21
C GLY A 373 29.61 -16.49 -2.96
N GLU A 374 30.72 -17.23 -2.87
CA GLU A 374 30.95 -18.43 -3.66
C GLU A 374 30.86 -19.71 -2.81
N GLU A 375 30.88 -19.58 -1.49
CA GLU A 375 30.85 -20.71 -0.56
C GLU A 375 29.99 -20.37 0.67
N PHE A 376 29.20 -21.33 1.15
CA PHE A 376 28.42 -21.18 2.37
C PHE A 376 28.27 -22.50 3.12
N SER A 377 28.84 -22.60 4.32
CA SER A 377 28.59 -23.67 5.28
C SER A 377 27.55 -23.28 6.34
N GLY A 378 26.52 -24.12 6.48
CA GLY A 378 25.48 -23.98 7.50
C GLY A 378 25.98 -24.16 8.94
N HIS A 379 27.10 -24.87 9.13
CA HIS A 379 27.73 -25.09 10.44
C HIS A 379 28.65 -23.93 10.85
N LEU A 380 29.40 -23.37 9.90
CA LEU A 380 30.39 -22.32 10.19
C LEU A 380 29.80 -20.91 10.19
N HIS A 381 28.86 -20.63 9.28
CA HIS A 381 28.40 -19.26 9.03
C HIS A 381 27.09 -18.90 9.74
N VAL A 382 26.37 -19.88 10.30
CA VAL A 382 25.06 -19.64 10.92
C VAL A 382 24.99 -20.26 12.31
N LYS A 383 24.52 -19.47 13.28
CA LYS A 383 24.27 -19.94 14.63
C LYS A 383 23.20 -21.04 14.63
N ARG A 384 23.45 -22.15 15.33
CA ARG A 384 22.45 -23.21 15.51
C ARG A 384 21.26 -22.68 16.34
N LEU A 385 20.06 -22.87 15.80
CA LEU A 385 18.79 -22.44 16.39
C LEU A 385 17.95 -23.63 16.92
N GLY A 386 18.56 -24.81 17.05
CA GLY A 386 17.86 -26.02 17.51
C GLY A 386 16.90 -26.63 16.48
N HIS A 387 17.11 -26.37 15.19
CA HIS A 387 16.41 -27.04 14.08
C HIS A 387 17.33 -28.11 13.48
N SER A 388 16.75 -29.27 13.18
CA SER A 388 17.42 -30.41 12.53
C SER A 388 16.58 -30.92 11.37
N PHE A 389 17.22 -31.50 10.37
CA PHE A 389 16.56 -32.10 9.22
C PHE A 389 15.58 -33.21 9.64
N GLU A 390 15.93 -34.01 10.65
CA GLU A 390 15.06 -35.07 11.20
C GLU A 390 13.74 -34.51 11.76
N ASP A 391 13.79 -33.53 12.66
CA ASP A 391 12.62 -32.82 13.20
C ASP A 391 11.77 -32.19 12.08
N MET A 392 12.40 -31.63 11.05
CA MET A 392 11.70 -31.09 9.88
C MET A 392 10.95 -32.18 9.10
N VAL A 393 11.60 -33.31 8.78
CA VAL A 393 10.96 -34.43 8.08
C VAL A 393 9.81 -35.01 8.91
N GLN A 394 10.00 -35.13 10.23
CA GLN A 394 8.96 -35.62 11.12
C GLN A 394 7.71 -34.72 11.11
N ARG A 395 7.88 -33.39 11.07
CA ARG A 395 6.78 -32.41 11.12
C ARG A 395 6.15 -32.11 9.76
N PHE A 396 6.94 -32.13 8.70
CA PHE A 396 6.56 -31.64 7.37
C PHE A 396 6.67 -32.70 6.27
N GLY A 397 6.90 -33.97 6.59
CA GLY A 397 7.03 -35.05 5.60
C GLY A 397 5.84 -35.20 4.65
N GLU A 398 4.65 -34.71 5.01
CA GLU A 398 3.48 -34.71 4.14
C GLU A 398 3.67 -33.87 2.87
N ILE A 399 4.44 -32.76 2.93
CA ILE A 399 4.68 -31.86 1.80
C ILE A 399 6.00 -32.15 1.06
N MET A 400 6.76 -33.15 1.52
CA MET A 400 8.12 -33.43 1.06
C MET A 400 8.26 -34.86 0.51
N ASP A 401 8.99 -35.02 -0.58
CA ASP A 401 9.45 -36.31 -1.09
C ASP A 401 10.89 -36.56 -0.63
N LEU A 402 11.04 -37.37 0.41
CA LEU A 402 12.33 -37.70 1.01
C LEU A 402 13.17 -38.57 0.07
N GLN A 403 14.44 -38.21 -0.08
CA GLN A 403 15.40 -38.90 -0.94
C GLN A 403 16.39 -39.73 -0.11
N PRO A 404 16.87 -40.88 -0.62
CA PRO A 404 17.81 -41.75 0.11
C PRO A 404 19.11 -41.05 0.54
N GLU A 405 19.55 -40.03 -0.19
CA GLU A 405 20.78 -39.28 0.06
C GLU A 405 20.66 -38.28 1.23
N GLY A 406 19.50 -38.17 1.88
CA GLY A 406 19.30 -37.33 3.06
C GLY A 406 18.94 -35.88 2.77
N TYR A 407 18.21 -35.65 1.68
CA TYR A 407 17.53 -34.38 1.35
C TYR A 407 16.07 -34.67 0.96
N ALA A 408 15.26 -33.64 0.76
CA ALA A 408 13.90 -33.82 0.27
C ALA A 408 13.53 -32.78 -0.80
N VAL A 409 12.55 -33.11 -1.64
CA VAL A 409 12.01 -32.22 -2.67
C VAL A 409 10.59 -31.85 -2.30
N ASP A 410 10.20 -30.59 -2.47
CA ASP A 410 8.82 -30.18 -2.23
C ASP A 410 7.86 -30.80 -3.27
N LYS A 411 6.75 -31.37 -2.80
CA LYS A 411 5.75 -32.06 -3.64
C LYS A 411 4.99 -31.11 -4.57
N ARG A 412 4.83 -29.84 -4.18
CA ARG A 412 4.05 -28.84 -4.94
C ARG A 412 4.94 -28.10 -5.93
N TYR A 413 6.17 -27.75 -5.53
CA TYR A 413 7.13 -27.02 -6.33
C TYR A 413 8.50 -27.73 -6.31
N PRO A 414 8.80 -28.60 -7.29
CA PRO A 414 10.06 -29.35 -7.36
C PRO A 414 11.34 -28.50 -7.45
N ASP A 415 11.21 -27.18 -7.55
CA ASP A 415 12.30 -26.22 -7.47
C ASP A 415 12.72 -25.89 -6.04
N ILE A 416 11.93 -26.30 -5.04
CA ILE A 416 12.24 -26.14 -3.61
C ILE A 416 12.85 -27.45 -3.09
N ILE A 417 14.08 -27.37 -2.59
CA ILE A 417 14.86 -28.52 -2.13
C ILE A 417 15.20 -28.33 -0.65
N TYR A 418 14.76 -29.25 0.21
CA TYR A 418 15.06 -29.24 1.64
C TYR A 418 16.38 -29.97 1.90
N VAL A 419 17.31 -29.30 2.58
CA VAL A 419 18.67 -29.80 2.82
C VAL A 419 18.99 -29.85 4.32
N SER A 420 20.03 -30.58 4.69
CA SER A 420 20.52 -30.68 6.07
C SER A 420 20.89 -29.34 6.69
N GLU A 421 20.79 -29.23 8.02
CA GLU A 421 21.31 -28.11 8.79
C GLU A 421 22.83 -27.90 8.61
N ASP A 422 23.58 -28.98 8.37
CA ASP A 422 25.04 -29.00 8.20
C ASP A 422 25.47 -28.95 6.73
N VAL A 423 24.58 -28.46 5.86
CA VAL A 423 24.85 -28.30 4.43
C VAL A 423 26.01 -27.34 4.12
N HIS A 424 26.74 -27.65 3.06
CA HIS A 424 27.80 -26.85 2.47
C HIS A 424 27.52 -26.62 0.99
N PHE A 425 27.53 -25.36 0.58
CA PHE A 425 27.35 -24.92 -0.81
C PHE A 425 28.69 -24.44 -1.36
N ASP A 426 29.06 -24.93 -2.54
CA ASP A 426 30.26 -24.50 -3.27
C ASP A 426 29.92 -24.21 -4.74
N LEU A 427 30.11 -22.95 -5.13
CA LEU A 427 29.85 -22.46 -6.47
C LEU A 427 30.85 -22.98 -7.52
N HIS A 428 32.10 -23.22 -7.16
CA HIS A 428 33.15 -23.62 -8.10
C HIS A 428 32.97 -25.07 -8.52
N SER A 429 32.76 -25.95 -7.55
CA SER A 429 32.41 -27.34 -7.82
C SER A 429 30.95 -27.52 -8.26
N GLN A 430 30.12 -26.48 -8.09
CA GLN A 430 28.66 -26.51 -8.31
C GLN A 430 28.00 -27.63 -7.52
N THR A 431 28.33 -27.73 -6.23
CA THR A 431 27.81 -28.78 -5.35
C THR A 431 27.12 -28.22 -4.11
N VAL A 432 26.13 -28.98 -3.64
CA VAL A 432 25.50 -28.83 -2.33
C VAL A 432 25.72 -30.15 -1.60
N SER A 433 26.42 -30.15 -0.47
CA SER A 433 26.89 -31.37 0.21
C SER A 433 26.62 -31.35 1.71
N TRP A 434 26.48 -32.52 2.33
CA TRP A 434 26.25 -32.65 3.78
C TRP A 434 26.66 -34.03 4.29
N PRO A 435 26.95 -34.19 5.59
CA PRO A 435 27.15 -35.51 6.19
C PRO A 435 25.81 -36.26 6.30
N HIS A 436 25.79 -37.53 5.86
CA HIS A 436 24.66 -38.44 6.01
C HIS A 436 25.14 -39.90 6.16
N GLN A 437 24.67 -40.60 7.20
CA GLN A 437 24.99 -42.01 7.49
C GLN A 437 26.50 -42.36 7.42
N GLY A 438 27.35 -41.50 7.97
CA GLY A 438 28.81 -41.73 8.01
C GLY A 438 29.55 -41.46 6.69
N SER A 439 28.86 -40.92 5.67
CA SER A 439 29.44 -40.51 4.38
C SER A 439 29.04 -39.06 4.05
N THR A 440 29.79 -38.38 3.20
CA THR A 440 29.35 -37.08 2.63
C THR A 440 28.52 -37.35 1.39
N GLN A 441 27.27 -36.89 1.40
CA GLN A 441 26.37 -36.92 0.24
C GLN A 441 26.40 -35.57 -0.47
N SER A 442 26.09 -35.54 -1.76
CA SER A 442 26.04 -34.29 -2.53
C SER A 442 25.07 -34.33 -3.70
N ILE A 443 24.55 -33.15 -4.05
CA ILE A 443 23.75 -32.88 -5.24
C ILE A 443 24.34 -31.69 -6.01
N LYS A 444 23.90 -31.48 -7.25
CA LYS A 444 24.32 -30.33 -8.05
C LYS A 444 23.65 -29.04 -7.56
N LEU A 445 24.42 -27.96 -7.53
CA LEU A 445 23.93 -26.60 -7.35
C LEU A 445 23.42 -26.08 -8.70
N LEU A 446 22.10 -25.89 -8.82
CA LEU A 446 21.42 -25.49 -10.06
C LEU A 446 20.74 -24.11 -9.96
N GLU A 447 20.72 -23.38 -11.08
CA GLU A 447 19.90 -22.18 -11.27
C GLU A 447 18.39 -22.55 -11.22
N GLY A 448 17.57 -21.63 -10.72
CA GLY A 448 16.12 -21.82 -10.59
C GLY A 448 15.70 -22.68 -9.39
N LYS A 449 16.66 -23.33 -8.70
CA LYS A 449 16.41 -24.08 -7.46
C LYS A 449 16.65 -23.22 -6.23
N THR A 450 15.78 -23.39 -5.22
CA THR A 450 15.96 -22.79 -3.89
C THR A 450 16.15 -23.89 -2.85
N TYR A 451 17.26 -23.83 -2.12
CA TYR A 451 17.61 -24.80 -1.08
C TYR A 451 17.20 -24.24 0.28
N VAL A 452 16.41 -25.00 1.03
CA VAL A 452 15.80 -24.59 2.30
C VAL A 452 16.38 -25.42 3.43
N ARG A 453 17.02 -24.76 4.39
CA ARG A 453 17.53 -25.39 5.61
C ARG A 453 16.40 -25.65 6.60
N PRO A 454 16.59 -26.51 7.63
CA PRO A 454 15.55 -26.82 8.61
C PRO A 454 15.08 -25.62 9.44
N SER A 455 15.88 -24.54 9.52
CA SER A 455 15.49 -23.27 10.13
C SER A 455 14.59 -22.39 9.25
N GLY A 456 14.30 -22.83 8.02
CA GLY A 456 13.62 -22.06 6.97
C GLY A 456 14.54 -21.09 6.19
N TYR A 457 15.84 -21.04 6.50
CA TYR A 457 16.78 -20.18 5.77
C TYR A 457 16.94 -20.68 4.33
N LYS A 458 16.78 -19.77 3.37
CA LYS A 458 16.76 -20.07 1.93
C LYS A 458 18.10 -19.69 1.30
N VAL A 459 18.62 -20.54 0.42
CA VAL A 459 19.82 -20.27 -0.38
C VAL A 459 19.49 -20.54 -1.85
N HIS A 460 19.87 -19.63 -2.75
CA HIS A 460 19.74 -19.88 -4.20
C HIS A 460 20.93 -19.30 -4.96
N LEU A 461 21.07 -19.75 -6.20
CA LEU A 461 22.09 -19.31 -7.14
C LEU A 461 21.55 -18.13 -7.97
N GLU A 462 22.27 -17.02 -8.04
CA GLU A 462 21.88 -15.84 -8.81
C GLU A 462 22.99 -15.41 -9.78
N LYS A 463 22.61 -15.09 -11.02
CA LYS A 463 23.47 -14.41 -11.99
C LYS A 463 23.24 -12.90 -11.93
N PRO A 464 24.21 -12.11 -11.44
CA PRO A 464 24.09 -10.66 -11.46
C PRO A 464 24.05 -10.13 -12.91
N PRO A 465 23.44 -8.95 -13.15
CA PRO A 465 23.37 -8.37 -14.50
C PRO A 465 24.76 -8.10 -15.10
N GLY A 466 24.86 -8.21 -16.43
CA GLY A 466 26.10 -8.04 -17.19
C GLY A 466 27.00 -9.28 -17.18
N ASN A 467 28.31 -9.09 -17.40
CA ASN A 467 29.31 -10.18 -17.48
C ASN A 467 29.90 -10.54 -16.11
N ARG A 468 29.08 -10.58 -15.06
CA ARG A 468 29.52 -10.87 -13.69
C ARG A 468 29.50 -12.37 -13.41
N SER A 469 30.36 -12.80 -12.49
CA SER A 469 30.27 -14.16 -11.98
C SER A 469 29.04 -14.31 -11.08
N TRP A 470 28.56 -15.55 -11.05
CA TRP A 470 27.47 -16.01 -10.21
C TRP A 470 27.79 -15.85 -8.72
N ARG A 471 26.73 -15.87 -7.91
CA ARG A 471 26.82 -15.79 -6.45
C ARG A 471 25.70 -16.57 -5.77
N LEU A 472 25.94 -16.96 -4.53
CA LEU A 472 24.94 -17.52 -3.63
C LEU A 472 24.22 -16.39 -2.89
N ILE A 473 22.89 -16.42 -2.86
CA ILE A 473 22.06 -15.48 -2.10
C ILE A 473 21.34 -16.21 -0.99
N GLY A 474 21.48 -15.69 0.23
CA GLY A 474 20.81 -16.20 1.41
C GLY A 474 19.67 -15.28 1.86
N THR A 475 18.50 -15.84 2.18
CA THR A 475 17.33 -15.09 2.66
C THR A 475 16.77 -15.73 3.91
N VAL A 476 16.48 -14.91 4.93
CA VAL A 476 15.94 -15.41 6.20
C VAL A 476 14.52 -15.97 6.07
N ALA A 477 14.14 -16.77 7.06
CA ALA A 477 12.91 -17.56 7.06
C ALA A 477 11.66 -16.75 7.43
N GLU A 478 11.78 -15.87 8.41
CA GLU A 478 10.70 -15.03 8.92
C GLU A 478 11.00 -13.56 8.62
N GLY A 479 10.04 -12.90 7.98
CA GLY A 479 10.13 -11.51 7.57
C GLY A 479 9.50 -10.55 8.59
N LEU A 480 9.73 -9.26 8.37
CA LEU A 480 9.16 -8.18 9.15
C LEU A 480 8.04 -7.48 8.37
N ILE A 481 6.84 -7.36 8.95
CA ILE A 481 5.81 -6.48 8.37
C ILE A 481 6.11 -5.03 8.76
N CYS A 482 6.50 -4.24 7.75
CA CYS A 482 6.65 -2.79 7.83
C CYS A 482 5.38 -2.13 7.29
N HIS A 483 4.67 -1.41 8.16
CA HIS A 483 3.46 -0.66 7.86
C HIS A 483 3.79 0.83 7.70
N LYS A 484 3.32 1.47 6.62
CA LYS A 484 3.57 2.90 6.33
C LYS A 484 2.23 3.64 6.14
N PRO A 485 1.51 3.95 7.23
CA PRO A 485 0.25 4.67 7.19
C PRO A 485 0.45 6.19 7.12
N CYS A 486 -0.66 6.93 7.02
CA CYS A 486 -0.73 8.39 7.22
C CYS A 486 0.31 9.20 6.44
N THR A 487 0.67 8.74 5.24
CA THR A 487 1.79 9.28 4.46
C THR A 487 1.26 10.15 3.32
N VAL A 488 1.48 11.46 3.42
CA VAL A 488 1.01 12.44 2.41
C VAL A 488 1.57 12.15 1.02
N SER A 489 0.95 12.71 -0.02
CA SER A 489 1.41 12.57 -1.40
C SER A 489 2.88 13.02 -1.56
N GLY A 490 3.73 12.08 -1.98
CA GLY A 490 5.18 12.26 -2.10
C GLY A 490 5.96 12.10 -0.80
N GLY A 491 5.33 11.60 0.28
CA GLY A 491 5.99 11.09 1.49
C GLY A 491 6.54 9.66 1.32
N GLY A 492 6.36 9.05 0.15
CA GLY A 492 6.94 7.76 -0.20
C GLY A 492 6.21 6.56 0.41
N LYS A 493 4.88 6.53 0.35
CA LYS A 493 4.02 5.43 0.84
C LYS A 493 4.36 4.09 0.16
N SER A 494 4.24 4.02 -1.16
CA SER A 494 4.53 2.81 -1.95
C SER A 494 6.03 2.47 -2.03
N GLU A 495 6.92 3.38 -1.64
CA GLU A 495 8.37 3.16 -1.63
C GLU A 495 8.80 2.09 -0.59
N ILE A 496 7.94 1.80 0.39
CA ILE A 496 8.21 0.76 1.40
C ILE A 496 8.32 -0.63 0.75
N SER A 497 7.53 -0.92 -0.28
CA SER A 497 7.48 -2.20 -0.98
C SER A 497 8.30 -2.24 -2.27
N LYS A 498 8.74 -1.08 -2.79
CA LYS A 498 9.59 -1.03 -3.98
C LYS A 498 10.98 -1.62 -3.73
N PRO A 499 11.59 -2.27 -4.74
CA PRO A 499 12.94 -2.76 -4.63
C PRO A 499 13.94 -1.60 -4.57
N VAL A 500 14.96 -1.71 -3.71
CA VAL A 500 16.01 -0.68 -3.61
C VAL A 500 17.02 -0.76 -4.77
N THR A 501 16.94 -1.81 -5.59
CA THR A 501 17.90 -2.11 -6.67
C THR A 501 18.05 -1.00 -7.69
N ASP A 502 17.01 -0.21 -7.92
CA ASP A 502 17.05 0.90 -8.89
C ASP A 502 17.89 2.09 -8.40
N ALA A 503 18.12 2.17 -7.07
CA ALA A 503 19.04 3.11 -6.44
C ALA A 503 20.47 2.56 -6.28
N VAL A 504 20.70 1.29 -6.65
CA VAL A 504 22.01 0.63 -6.55
C VAL A 504 22.76 0.74 -7.87
N ILE A 505 23.93 1.35 -7.81
CA ILE A 505 24.91 1.38 -8.90
C ILE A 505 26.10 0.50 -8.55
N GLN A 506 26.93 0.22 -9.54
CA GLN A 506 28.02 -0.72 -9.39
C GLN A 506 29.31 -0.11 -9.92
N GLY A 507 30.42 -0.35 -9.23
CA GLY A 507 31.72 0.20 -9.61
C GLY A 507 32.87 -0.67 -9.10
N PRO A 508 34.09 -0.54 -9.66
CA PRO A 508 35.24 -1.32 -9.23
C PRO A 508 35.60 -1.02 -7.76
N VAL A 509 36.23 -1.98 -7.10
CA VAL A 509 36.96 -1.68 -5.85
C VAL A 509 38.25 -0.95 -6.24
N ILE A 510 38.42 0.28 -5.72
CA ILE A 510 39.53 1.15 -6.09
C ILE A 510 40.69 1.00 -5.11
N VAL A 511 41.90 0.91 -5.66
CA VAL A 511 43.18 1.04 -4.95
C VAL A 511 43.96 2.24 -5.50
N ALA A 512 44.79 2.86 -4.65
CA ALA A 512 45.69 3.93 -5.08
C ALA A 512 47.03 3.32 -5.50
N HIS A 513 47.67 2.59 -4.59
CA HIS A 513 48.96 1.95 -4.77
C HIS A 513 48.93 0.58 -4.09
N ILE A 514 48.56 -0.46 -4.87
CA ILE A 514 48.25 -1.81 -4.34
C ILE A 514 49.22 -2.31 -3.27
N LYS A 515 50.54 -2.15 -3.45
CA LYS A 515 51.53 -2.61 -2.47
C LYS A 515 51.44 -1.85 -1.16
N GLU A 516 51.48 -0.52 -1.23
CA GLU A 516 51.41 0.37 -0.06
C GLU A 516 50.08 0.24 0.67
N ASP A 517 48.99 0.06 -0.09
CA ASP A 517 47.65 -0.10 0.43
C ASP A 517 47.49 -1.44 1.18
N LEU A 518 48.01 -2.54 0.64
CA LEU A 518 47.99 -3.86 1.30
C LEU A 518 48.91 -3.92 2.52
N ASP A 519 50.02 -3.17 2.51
CA ASP A 519 50.90 -3.03 3.69
C ASP A 519 50.21 -2.26 4.82
N GLN A 520 49.42 -1.22 4.50
CA GLN A 520 48.57 -0.55 5.48
C GLN A 520 47.47 -1.48 6.03
N VAL A 521 46.84 -2.30 5.19
CA VAL A 521 45.86 -3.30 5.64
C VAL A 521 46.50 -4.27 6.62
N GLU A 522 47.69 -4.78 6.34
CA GLU A 522 48.43 -5.67 7.24
C GLU A 522 48.72 -5.01 8.60
N ALA A 523 49.15 -3.75 8.60
CA ALA A 523 49.39 -2.99 9.83
C ALA A 523 48.10 -2.84 10.68
N ILE A 524 46.94 -2.68 10.04
CA ILE A 524 45.64 -2.65 10.73
C ILE A 524 45.31 -4.02 11.34
N LEU A 525 45.55 -5.12 10.62
CA LEU A 525 45.29 -6.48 11.11
C LEU A 525 46.14 -6.83 12.34
N ALA A 526 47.37 -6.33 12.39
CA ALA A 526 48.32 -6.60 13.47
C ALA A 526 48.12 -5.73 14.72
N ARG A 527 47.29 -4.68 14.65
CA ARG A 527 47.03 -3.79 15.78
C ARG A 527 46.27 -4.51 16.91
N ASP A 528 46.66 -4.26 18.16
CA ASP A 528 45.83 -4.60 19.32
C ASP A 528 44.65 -3.61 19.46
N PHE A 529 43.44 -4.16 19.57
CA PHE A 529 42.19 -3.41 19.69
C PHE A 529 41.64 -3.39 21.12
N SER A 530 42.33 -4.00 22.10
CA SER A 530 41.87 -4.10 23.49
C SER A 530 41.79 -2.73 24.18
N ASP A 531 42.64 -1.79 23.79
CA ASP A 531 42.77 -0.43 24.35
C ASP A 531 41.70 0.57 23.87
N ARG A 532 40.82 0.16 22.94
CA ARG A 532 39.95 1.09 22.22
C ARG A 532 38.81 1.66 23.06
N PHE A 533 38.31 0.93 24.06
CA PHE A 533 37.09 1.32 24.77
C PHE A 533 37.39 2.33 25.88
N ARG A 534 36.54 3.36 26.01
CA ARG A 534 36.57 4.24 27.20
C ARG A 534 36.12 3.51 28.47
N ASP A 535 35.18 2.58 28.31
CA ASP A 535 34.65 1.74 29.37
C ASP A 535 35.51 0.47 29.49
N SER A 536 36.33 0.41 30.53
CA SER A 536 37.27 -0.67 30.78
C SER A 536 36.61 -2.01 31.15
N SER A 537 35.30 -2.04 31.37
CA SER A 537 34.55 -3.29 31.60
C SER A 537 34.24 -4.05 30.31
N LYS A 538 34.43 -3.41 29.14
CA LYS A 538 34.17 -4.03 27.83
C LYS A 538 35.41 -4.73 27.32
N GLU A 539 35.33 -6.05 27.13
CA GLU A 539 36.39 -6.87 26.53
C GLU A 539 35.97 -7.45 25.17
N ASP A 540 36.84 -7.33 24.17
CA ASP A 540 36.68 -8.01 22.87
C ASP A 540 38.06 -8.16 22.20
N THR A 541 38.60 -9.37 22.29
CA THR A 541 39.95 -9.76 21.86
C THR A 541 39.99 -10.47 20.50
N ARG A 542 38.85 -10.65 19.83
CA ARG A 542 38.77 -11.36 18.55
C ARG A 542 39.52 -10.57 17.45
N GLY A 543 40.46 -11.21 16.74
CA GLY A 543 41.11 -10.60 15.57
C GLY A 543 40.13 -10.28 14.42
N ILE A 544 40.53 -9.41 13.49
CA ILE A 544 39.69 -9.01 12.35
C ILE A 544 39.26 -10.22 11.50
N LEU A 545 40.22 -11.08 11.14
CA LEU A 545 39.96 -12.23 10.25
C LEU A 545 39.31 -13.43 10.96
N ASN A 546 39.15 -13.41 12.29
CA ASN A 546 38.50 -14.50 13.03
C ASN A 546 37.07 -14.75 12.52
N HIS A 547 36.74 -16.00 12.22
CA HIS A 547 35.43 -16.43 11.70
C HIS A 547 34.25 -16.06 12.62
N GLU A 548 34.45 -15.99 13.94
CA GLU A 548 33.43 -15.55 14.91
C GLU A 548 33.18 -14.03 14.89
N ARG A 549 34.04 -13.26 14.21
CA ARG A 549 33.89 -11.81 14.03
C ARG A 549 33.22 -11.53 12.68
N SER A 550 31.99 -11.04 12.71
CA SER A 550 31.24 -10.70 11.49
C SER A 550 31.79 -9.47 10.77
N LEU A 551 31.52 -9.34 9.47
CA LEU A 551 31.89 -8.16 8.69
C LEU A 551 31.31 -6.87 9.28
N GLY A 552 30.05 -6.88 9.72
CA GLY A 552 29.43 -5.74 10.41
C GLY A 552 30.16 -5.34 11.70
N SER A 553 30.67 -6.31 12.46
CA SER A 553 31.49 -6.02 13.65
C SER A 553 32.85 -5.40 13.29
N VAL A 554 33.46 -5.80 12.17
CA VAL A 554 34.69 -5.18 11.66
C VAL A 554 34.41 -3.74 11.17
N ILE A 555 33.29 -3.50 10.49
CA ILE A 555 32.87 -2.14 10.11
C ILE A 555 32.68 -1.26 11.35
N LYS A 556 32.02 -1.77 12.40
CA LYS A 556 31.89 -1.06 13.69
C LYS A 556 33.24 -0.79 14.35
N LEU A 557 34.17 -1.75 14.30
CA LEU A 557 35.52 -1.60 14.85
C LEU A 557 36.30 -0.47 14.17
N LEU A 558 36.14 -0.32 12.86
CA LEU A 558 36.86 0.65 12.04
C LEU A 558 36.08 1.95 11.77
N THR A 559 34.95 2.16 12.45
CA THR A 559 34.14 3.39 12.37
C THR A 559 34.27 4.20 13.65
N PRO A 560 34.66 5.48 13.59
CA PRO A 560 34.87 6.31 14.78
C PRO A 560 33.66 6.37 15.74
N SER A 561 33.96 6.53 17.02
CA SER A 561 32.99 6.71 18.09
C SER A 561 33.52 7.60 19.21
N SER A 562 33.03 8.83 19.30
CA SER A 562 33.34 9.73 20.42
C SER A 562 32.93 9.15 21.78
N ARG A 563 31.82 8.42 21.85
CA ARG A 563 31.25 7.84 23.08
C ARG A 563 31.89 6.53 23.51
N ASP A 564 32.05 5.57 22.60
CA ASP A 564 32.49 4.22 22.93
C ASP A 564 34.01 4.10 22.93
N TYR A 565 34.70 4.87 22.07
CA TYR A 565 36.14 4.74 21.87
C TYR A 565 36.94 5.90 22.46
N THR A 566 38.17 5.60 22.89
CA THR A 566 39.14 6.58 23.39
C THR A 566 39.49 7.62 22.31
N ASP A 567 39.91 8.80 22.73
CA ASP A 567 40.31 9.88 21.80
C ASP A 567 41.46 9.43 20.89
N ASP A 568 42.48 8.79 21.47
CA ASP A 568 43.63 8.24 20.75
C ASP A 568 43.21 7.21 19.68
N TYR A 569 42.28 6.31 20.00
CA TYR A 569 41.80 5.32 19.05
C TYR A 569 40.98 5.96 17.92
N ASN A 570 40.15 6.96 18.23
CA ASN A 570 39.42 7.70 17.19
C ASN A 570 40.35 8.48 16.27
N GLN A 571 41.37 9.14 16.83
CA GLN A 571 42.39 9.85 16.05
C GLN A 571 43.14 8.88 15.13
N TRP A 572 43.49 7.69 15.61
CA TRP A 572 44.05 6.64 14.78
C TRP A 572 43.09 6.22 13.66
N LEU A 573 41.81 5.97 13.97
CA LEU A 573 40.80 5.60 12.97
C LEU A 573 40.58 6.67 11.90
N GLU A 574 40.66 7.96 12.26
CA GLU A 574 40.53 9.09 11.34
C GLU A 574 41.76 9.23 10.43
N GLY A 575 42.94 8.80 10.91
CA GLY A 575 44.15 8.74 10.10
C GLY A 575 44.16 7.66 9.02
N ILE A 576 43.24 6.68 9.08
CA ILE A 576 43.15 5.61 8.08
C ILE A 576 42.28 6.07 6.90
N PRO A 577 42.80 6.09 5.66
CA PRO A 577 42.00 6.42 4.50
C PRO A 577 40.79 5.49 4.32
N GLN A 578 39.65 6.03 3.89
CA GLN A 578 38.41 5.23 3.75
C GLN A 578 38.56 4.07 2.77
N TYR A 579 39.27 4.27 1.65
CA TYR A 579 39.52 3.21 0.67
C TYR A 579 40.38 2.07 1.26
N VAL A 580 41.31 2.37 2.19
CA VAL A 580 42.09 1.33 2.90
C VAL A 580 41.19 0.53 3.85
N LYS A 581 40.25 1.17 4.55
CA LYS A 581 39.24 0.46 5.35
C LYS A 581 38.37 -0.45 4.48
N GLU A 582 38.00 0.02 3.27
CA GLU A 582 37.28 -0.80 2.31
C GLU A 582 38.07 -2.04 1.91
N LEU A 583 39.39 -1.95 1.74
CA LEU A 583 40.25 -3.12 1.50
C LEU A 583 40.25 -4.11 2.67
N VAL A 584 40.24 -3.63 3.92
CA VAL A 584 40.08 -4.51 5.09
C VAL A 584 38.74 -5.27 5.02
N PHE A 585 37.65 -4.61 4.61
CA PHE A 585 36.33 -5.23 4.46
C PHE A 585 36.29 -6.24 3.30
N VAL A 586 36.95 -5.93 2.18
CA VAL A 586 37.12 -6.84 1.05
C VAL A 586 37.91 -8.07 1.48
N LEU A 587 39.05 -7.89 2.13
CA LEU A 587 39.84 -8.99 2.66
C LEU A 587 38.99 -9.82 3.62
N LYS A 588 38.35 -9.21 4.62
CA LYS A 588 37.50 -9.94 5.58
C LYS A 588 36.41 -10.77 4.88
N ARG A 589 35.85 -10.26 3.80
CA ARG A 589 34.80 -10.94 3.04
C ARG A 589 35.31 -12.15 2.28
N TYR A 590 36.45 -12.02 1.60
CA TYR A 590 36.95 -13.06 0.70
C TYR A 590 37.98 -13.99 1.37
N TYR A 591 38.48 -13.64 2.55
CA TYR A 591 39.50 -14.40 3.27
C TYR A 591 39.09 -15.85 3.49
N ARG A 592 39.97 -16.76 3.07
CA ARG A 592 39.89 -18.20 3.37
C ARG A 592 40.97 -18.54 4.39
N ASN A 593 40.63 -19.40 5.35
CA ASN A 593 41.59 -19.83 6.39
C ASN A 593 42.87 -20.44 5.80
N GLU A 594 42.77 -21.06 4.63
CA GLU A 594 43.89 -21.67 3.89
C GLU A 594 44.93 -20.64 3.41
N TRP A 595 44.53 -19.38 3.21
CA TRP A 595 45.46 -18.33 2.78
C TRP A 595 46.46 -17.98 3.87
N GLY A 596 46.13 -18.18 5.15
CA GLY A 596 47.00 -17.83 6.27
C GLY A 596 47.54 -16.40 6.16
N ASP A 597 48.86 -16.26 6.25
CA ASP A 597 49.57 -14.97 6.11
C ASP A 597 49.86 -14.59 4.64
N GLN A 598 49.59 -15.49 3.67
CA GLN A 598 49.88 -15.29 2.23
C GLN A 598 48.72 -14.62 1.47
N TRP A 599 47.72 -14.09 2.16
CA TRP A 599 46.53 -13.49 1.56
C TRP A 599 46.82 -12.36 0.56
N LYS A 600 47.94 -11.64 0.68
CA LYS A 600 48.32 -10.55 -0.23
C LYS A 600 48.50 -11.03 -1.68
N GLU A 601 48.95 -12.27 -1.88
CA GLU A 601 49.25 -12.82 -3.22
C GLU A 601 48.00 -12.98 -4.09
N HIS A 602 46.83 -13.07 -3.47
CA HIS A 602 45.54 -13.19 -4.15
C HIS A 602 45.03 -11.86 -4.72
N PHE A 603 45.58 -10.73 -4.25
CA PHE A 603 45.12 -9.39 -4.62
C PHE A 603 46.06 -8.72 -5.62
N THR A 604 45.55 -8.40 -6.82
CA THR A 604 46.34 -7.82 -7.92
C THR A 604 45.65 -6.66 -8.61
N VAL A 605 46.35 -5.98 -9.52
CA VAL A 605 45.79 -4.98 -10.45
C VAL A 605 46.34 -5.22 -11.85
N ASP A 606 45.63 -4.75 -12.88
CA ASP A 606 46.15 -4.77 -14.25
C ASP A 606 47.33 -3.80 -14.43
N LEU A 607 48.28 -4.15 -15.31
CA LEU A 607 49.27 -3.20 -15.81
C LEU A 607 48.70 -2.47 -17.03
N ILE A 608 48.26 -1.24 -16.84
CA ILE A 608 47.71 -0.39 -17.90
C ILE A 608 48.81 0.55 -18.39
N ASN A 609 49.20 0.41 -19.66
CA ASN A 609 50.30 1.19 -20.26
C ASN A 609 51.60 1.15 -19.45
N GLY A 610 51.93 -0.01 -18.86
CA GLY A 610 53.14 -0.22 -18.05
C GLY A 610 53.08 0.34 -16.63
N LYS A 611 51.92 0.86 -16.19
CA LYS A 611 51.69 1.31 -14.80
C LYS A 611 50.63 0.44 -14.12
N PRO A 612 50.75 0.15 -12.81
CA PRO A 612 49.68 -0.48 -12.06
C PRO A 612 48.39 0.34 -12.19
N GLY A 613 47.29 -0.32 -12.54
CA GLY A 613 45.96 0.26 -12.55
C GLY A 613 45.38 0.36 -11.15
N ASN A 614 44.14 0.85 -11.09
CA ASN A 614 43.46 1.19 -9.84
C ASN A 614 42.29 0.25 -9.51
N GLU A 615 41.99 -0.72 -10.36
CA GLU A 615 40.90 -1.67 -10.15
C GLU A 615 41.44 -2.95 -9.50
N LEU A 616 41.03 -3.20 -8.26
CA LEU A 616 41.45 -4.38 -7.51
C LEU A 616 40.90 -5.65 -8.14
N LYS A 617 41.75 -6.68 -8.19
CA LYS A 617 41.42 -8.03 -8.58
C LYS A 617 41.64 -9.01 -7.43
N LEU A 618 40.84 -10.06 -7.43
CA LEU A 618 41.07 -11.27 -6.64
C LEU A 618 41.27 -12.43 -7.61
N ASP A 619 42.42 -13.10 -7.55
CA ASP A 619 42.76 -14.25 -8.42
C ASP A 619 42.48 -13.95 -9.92
N ASN A 620 42.97 -12.79 -10.39
CA ASN A 620 42.79 -12.23 -11.74
C ASN A 620 41.35 -11.81 -12.13
N ARG A 621 40.37 -11.92 -11.24
CA ARG A 621 39.01 -11.42 -11.45
C ARG A 621 38.85 -10.03 -10.87
N LYS A 622 38.34 -9.08 -11.67
CA LYS A 622 38.00 -7.73 -11.20
C LYS A 622 36.94 -7.78 -10.11
N LEU A 623 37.23 -7.15 -8.98
CA LEU A 623 36.27 -7.01 -7.89
C LEU A 623 35.35 -5.83 -8.16
N ILE A 624 34.06 -6.08 -8.05
CA ILE A 624 33.03 -5.07 -8.20
C ILE A 624 32.31 -4.91 -6.88
N THR A 625 32.03 -3.67 -6.52
CA THR A 625 31.21 -3.32 -5.37
C THR A 625 29.92 -2.65 -5.80
N ASN A 626 28.94 -2.70 -4.91
CA ASN A 626 27.69 -1.99 -5.06
C ASN A 626 27.76 -0.68 -4.24
N TYR A 627 27.23 0.38 -4.82
CA TYR A 627 27.02 1.66 -4.16
C TYR A 627 25.54 1.99 -4.22
N MET A 628 25.02 2.70 -3.23
CA MET A 628 23.65 3.21 -3.26
C MET A 628 23.65 4.74 -3.21
N ARG A 629 22.76 5.35 -4.00
CA ARG A 629 22.48 6.78 -3.90
C ARG A 629 21.74 7.09 -2.60
N VAL A 630 22.21 8.08 -1.84
CA VAL A 630 21.51 8.64 -0.68
C VAL A 630 21.55 10.16 -0.74
N GLY A 631 20.62 10.72 -1.51
CA GLY A 631 20.48 12.15 -1.77
C GLY A 631 21.47 12.72 -2.78
N PHE A 632 21.44 14.05 -2.89
CA PHE A 632 22.15 14.82 -3.92
C PHE A 632 23.05 15.89 -3.28
N GLN A 633 24.10 16.30 -4.00
CA GLN A 633 24.87 17.51 -3.71
C GLN A 633 24.18 18.75 -4.28
N ASP A 634 24.67 19.94 -3.94
CA ASP A 634 24.12 21.23 -4.35
C ASP A 634 24.08 21.41 -5.88
N ASP A 635 25.04 20.82 -6.60
CA ASP A 635 25.13 20.82 -8.06
C ASP A 635 24.26 19.73 -8.74
N GLY A 636 23.53 18.94 -7.94
CA GLY A 636 22.68 17.84 -8.41
C GLY A 636 23.40 16.52 -8.61
N LEU A 637 24.70 16.41 -8.32
CA LEU A 637 25.42 15.14 -8.36
C LEU A 637 24.92 14.17 -7.29
N TRP A 638 24.98 12.88 -7.59
CA TRP A 638 24.56 11.83 -6.65
C TRP A 638 25.56 11.70 -5.50
N ARG A 639 25.05 11.58 -4.27
CA ARG A 639 25.83 11.16 -3.12
C ARG A 639 25.77 9.63 -3.05
N THR A 640 26.85 8.96 -3.37
CA THR A 640 26.90 7.49 -3.48
C THR A 640 27.74 6.88 -2.36
N PHE A 641 27.24 5.79 -1.77
CA PHE A 641 27.86 5.16 -0.60
C PHE A 641 28.03 3.67 -0.82
N GLY A 642 29.21 3.14 -0.51
CA GLY A 642 29.52 1.73 -0.66
C GLY A 642 28.65 0.87 0.25
N LEU A 643 27.92 -0.08 -0.35
CA LEU A 643 27.17 -1.08 0.38
C LEU A 643 28.10 -2.15 0.94
N ARG A 644 27.64 -2.78 2.01
CA ARG A 644 28.30 -3.96 2.58
C ARG A 644 28.50 -5.05 1.54
N LYS A 645 29.66 -5.69 1.58
CA LYS A 645 30.03 -6.74 0.60
C LYS A 645 29.16 -8.00 0.74
N ASP A 646 28.53 -8.19 1.90
CA ASP A 646 27.56 -9.26 2.17
C ASP A 646 26.10 -8.76 2.13
N PHE A 647 25.86 -7.49 1.78
CA PHE A 647 24.50 -6.96 1.65
C PHE A 647 23.87 -7.41 0.33
N HIS A 648 22.66 -7.92 0.44
CA HIS A 648 21.74 -8.06 -0.68
C HIS A 648 20.44 -7.32 -0.34
N PRO A 649 19.80 -6.61 -1.30
CA PRO A 649 18.46 -6.08 -1.11
C PRO A 649 17.52 -7.10 -0.46
N ALA A 650 16.75 -6.67 0.54
CA ALA A 650 15.77 -7.54 1.16
C ALA A 650 14.74 -8.02 0.12
N ALA A 651 14.32 -9.28 0.24
CA ALA A 651 13.16 -9.75 -0.50
C ALA A 651 11.91 -9.10 0.10
N LYS A 652 11.04 -8.54 -0.72
CA LYS A 652 9.84 -7.82 -0.28
C LYS A 652 8.60 -8.38 -0.95
N GLN A 653 7.60 -8.71 -0.16
CA GLN A 653 6.24 -8.97 -0.62
C GLN A 653 5.38 -7.77 -0.26
N SER A 654 4.79 -7.09 -1.25
CA SER A 654 3.82 -6.01 -0.98
C SER A 654 2.57 -6.62 -0.32
N LEU A 655 2.22 -6.11 0.86
CA LEU A 655 1.00 -6.49 1.57
C LEU A 655 -0.07 -5.39 1.49
N GLU A 656 0.35 -4.16 1.21
CA GLU A 656 -0.49 -2.96 1.14
C GLU A 656 0.08 -1.99 0.10
N ASP A 657 -0.76 -1.08 -0.41
CA ASP A 657 -0.31 -0.01 -1.31
C ASP A 657 -1.14 1.26 -1.13
N ASP A 658 -2.48 1.18 -1.11
CA ASP A 658 -3.34 2.35 -1.05
C ASP A 658 -4.66 2.20 -0.28
N ILE A 659 -5.32 1.05 -0.33
CA ILE A 659 -6.54 0.76 0.42
C ILE A 659 -6.30 -0.49 1.27
N THR A 660 -6.15 -0.29 2.58
CA THR A 660 -5.87 -1.36 3.54
C THR A 660 -7.04 -1.52 4.49
N ALA A 661 -7.46 -2.76 4.72
CA ALA A 661 -8.30 -3.13 5.86
C ALA A 661 -7.42 -3.71 6.96
N SER A 662 -7.64 -3.30 8.20
CA SER A 662 -6.88 -3.81 9.35
C SER A 662 -7.76 -4.07 10.56
N VAL A 663 -7.30 -4.93 11.47
CA VAL A 663 -8.00 -5.30 12.71
C VAL A 663 -6.99 -5.46 13.84
N VAL A 664 -7.38 -5.08 15.05
CA VAL A 664 -6.56 -5.25 16.27
C VAL A 664 -7.17 -6.32 17.16
N ILE A 665 -6.40 -7.37 17.41
CA ILE A 665 -6.82 -8.54 18.18
C ILE A 665 -5.98 -8.67 19.46
N PRO A 666 -6.59 -8.97 20.62
CA PRO A 666 -5.86 -9.25 21.86
C PRO A 666 -4.92 -10.45 21.69
N THR A 667 -3.68 -10.34 22.18
CA THR A 667 -2.67 -11.40 22.07
C THR A 667 -3.14 -12.70 22.75
N THR A 668 -4.00 -12.61 23.77
CA THR A 668 -4.58 -13.76 24.48
C THR A 668 -5.48 -14.64 23.61
N GLN A 669 -5.96 -14.14 22.47
CA GLN A 669 -6.80 -14.89 21.53
C GLN A 669 -6.00 -15.53 20.40
N ILE A 670 -4.69 -15.28 20.34
CA ILE A 670 -3.82 -15.72 19.25
C ILE A 670 -2.83 -16.76 19.76
N HIS A 671 -2.69 -17.84 19.01
CA HIS A 671 -1.71 -18.89 19.29
C HIS A 671 -0.53 -18.82 18.30
N GLY A 672 0.67 -19.21 18.74
CA GLY A 672 1.83 -19.33 17.85
C GLY A 672 2.49 -18.01 17.43
N ILE A 673 2.21 -16.91 18.15
CA ILE A 673 2.98 -15.66 18.07
C ILE A 673 3.62 -15.40 19.43
N GLU A 674 4.92 -15.17 19.45
CA GLU A 674 5.59 -14.56 20.59
C GLU A 674 5.42 -13.04 20.50
N SER A 675 4.63 -12.47 21.40
CA SER A 675 4.48 -11.02 21.55
C SER A 675 4.32 -10.65 23.02
N ASN A 676 4.99 -9.57 23.42
CA ASN A 676 4.86 -8.97 24.75
C ASN A 676 3.83 -7.83 24.78
N THR A 677 3.16 -7.55 23.65
CA THR A 677 2.14 -6.50 23.52
C THR A 677 0.77 -7.01 23.94
N HIS A 678 -0.10 -6.11 24.40
CA HIS A 678 -1.46 -6.47 24.80
C HIS A 678 -2.30 -6.96 23.62
N SER A 679 -2.14 -6.31 22.46
CA SER A 679 -2.78 -6.67 21.21
C SER A 679 -1.82 -6.64 20.04
N VAL A 680 -2.23 -7.20 18.92
CA VAL A 680 -1.48 -7.22 17.66
C VAL A 680 -2.37 -6.79 16.50
N LYS A 681 -1.76 -6.15 15.49
CA LYS A 681 -2.47 -5.65 14.30
C LYS A 681 -2.26 -6.58 13.10
N PHE A 682 -3.37 -6.92 12.45
CA PHE A 682 -3.42 -7.65 11.19
C PHE A 682 -3.90 -6.73 10.08
N LEU A 683 -3.46 -6.99 8.86
CA LEU A 683 -3.76 -6.15 7.70
C LEU A 683 -3.95 -6.99 6.43
N GLN A 684 -4.73 -6.46 5.49
CA GLN A 684 -4.91 -7.04 4.18
C GLN A 684 -5.26 -5.95 3.17
N ASN A 685 -4.65 -6.03 1.98
CA ASN A 685 -4.98 -5.14 0.88
C ASN A 685 -6.42 -5.42 0.38
N CYS A 686 -7.19 -4.36 0.18
CA CYS A 686 -8.53 -4.46 -0.40
C CYS A 686 -8.52 -4.60 -1.93
N GLU A 687 -7.37 -4.41 -2.57
CA GLU A 687 -7.20 -4.33 -4.02
C GLU A 687 -6.48 -5.57 -4.59
N TYR A 688 -6.94 -6.04 -5.74
CA TYR A 688 -6.25 -7.06 -6.55
C TYR A 688 -5.32 -6.44 -7.61
N ARG A 689 -5.51 -5.16 -7.93
CA ARG A 689 -4.68 -4.41 -8.87
C ARG A 689 -4.43 -2.99 -8.38
N PHE A 690 -3.20 -2.50 -8.53
CA PHE A 690 -2.79 -1.18 -8.07
C PHE A 690 -2.84 -0.16 -9.21
N PHE A 691 -3.49 0.97 -8.99
CA PHE A 691 -3.58 2.06 -9.97
C PHE A 691 -2.33 2.94 -9.96
N GLN A 692 -1.23 2.39 -10.47
CA GLN A 692 0.11 2.98 -10.42
C GLN A 692 0.22 4.24 -11.29
N ARG A 693 1.09 5.15 -10.87
CA ARG A 693 1.53 6.33 -11.64
C ARG A 693 3.04 6.22 -11.88
N PRO A 694 3.49 5.72 -13.05
CA PRO A 694 4.90 5.48 -13.31
C PRO A 694 5.59 6.79 -13.76
N ASP A 695 5.88 7.68 -12.81
CA ASP A 695 6.47 9.00 -13.09
C ASP A 695 7.83 8.89 -13.80
N ASP A 696 8.63 7.88 -13.46
CA ASP A 696 10.00 7.71 -13.98
C ASP A 696 10.07 6.87 -15.27
N ALA A 697 8.99 6.18 -15.66
CA ALA A 697 8.97 5.32 -16.85
C ALA A 697 9.02 6.10 -18.18
N ILE A 698 8.85 7.43 -18.13
CA ILE A 698 9.12 8.29 -19.28
C ILE A 698 10.60 8.23 -19.71
N ILE A 699 11.51 7.89 -18.78
CA ILE A 699 12.93 7.65 -19.02
C ILE A 699 13.11 6.18 -19.43
N ARG A 700 13.39 5.94 -20.71
CA ARG A 700 13.54 4.61 -21.30
C ARG A 700 14.52 3.75 -20.51
N GLY A 701 14.07 2.56 -20.08
CA GLY A 701 14.88 1.57 -19.37
C GLY A 701 15.13 1.85 -17.88
N TYR A 702 14.60 2.96 -17.34
CA TYR A 702 14.81 3.33 -15.94
C TYR A 702 13.88 2.54 -15.01
N ASP A 703 12.57 2.68 -15.17
CA ASP A 703 11.56 1.95 -14.39
C ASP A 703 11.26 0.59 -15.05
N LYS A 704 12.09 -0.40 -14.71
CA LYS A 704 12.02 -1.73 -15.32
C LYS A 704 10.73 -2.46 -15.00
N GLN A 705 10.18 -2.24 -13.80
CA GLN A 705 8.93 -2.85 -13.38
C GLN A 705 7.77 -2.27 -14.19
N ALA A 706 7.68 -0.94 -14.30
CA ALA A 706 6.62 -0.32 -15.10
C ALA A 706 6.70 -0.70 -16.58
N GLU A 707 7.90 -0.80 -17.16
CA GLU A 707 8.03 -1.25 -18.55
C GLU A 707 7.61 -2.71 -18.74
N ALA A 708 7.96 -3.61 -17.81
CA ALA A 708 7.52 -5.00 -17.85
C ALA A 708 6.00 -5.10 -17.70
N ASP A 709 5.42 -4.37 -16.75
CA ASP A 709 3.98 -4.37 -16.50
C ASP A 709 3.22 -3.77 -17.69
N LEU A 710 3.63 -2.61 -18.21
CA LEU A 710 3.00 -1.96 -19.37
C LEU A 710 3.10 -2.79 -20.65
N ALA A 711 4.15 -3.60 -20.80
CA ALA A 711 4.32 -4.51 -21.93
C ALA A 711 3.48 -5.78 -21.83
N ALA A 712 3.01 -6.15 -20.64
CA ALA A 712 2.21 -7.35 -20.42
C ALA A 712 0.82 -7.25 -21.06
N PRO A 713 0.22 -8.38 -21.50
CA PRO A 713 -1.14 -8.39 -22.04
C PRO A 713 -2.22 -8.27 -20.96
N GLY A 714 -3.43 -7.86 -21.35
CA GLY A 714 -4.59 -7.76 -20.47
C GLY A 714 -4.64 -6.53 -19.55
N ASN A 715 -3.80 -5.53 -19.83
CA ASN A 715 -3.73 -4.28 -19.07
C ASN A 715 -4.97 -3.39 -19.23
N PHE A 716 -5.25 -2.65 -18.16
CA PHE A 716 -6.07 -1.46 -18.19
C PHE A 716 -5.14 -0.25 -18.07
N ILE A 717 -5.12 0.62 -19.08
CA ILE A 717 -4.21 1.76 -19.18
C ILE A 717 -5.01 3.06 -19.32
N SER A 718 -4.50 4.15 -18.77
CA SER A 718 -5.08 5.49 -18.93
C SER A 718 -3.99 6.54 -19.04
N ASN A 719 -4.26 7.60 -19.80
CA ASN A 719 -3.38 8.76 -19.98
C ASN A 719 -2.04 8.44 -20.67
N PHE A 720 -2.08 7.59 -21.70
CA PHE A 720 -0.99 7.36 -22.65
C PHE A 720 -1.42 7.74 -24.07
N GLU A 721 -0.45 8.03 -24.93
CA GLU A 721 -0.70 8.23 -26.37
C GLU A 721 -1.06 6.89 -27.04
N PRO A 722 -2.14 6.85 -27.85
CA PRO A 722 -2.48 5.68 -28.66
C PRO A 722 -1.59 5.63 -29.91
N LEU A 723 -0.45 4.94 -29.83
CA LEU A 723 0.52 4.84 -30.92
C LEU A 723 0.10 3.79 -31.96
N GLN A 724 0.38 4.05 -33.24
CA GLN A 724 0.09 3.14 -34.36
C GLN A 724 1.35 2.46 -34.91
N GLN A 725 1.17 1.47 -35.79
CA GLN A 725 2.27 0.73 -36.44
C GLN A 725 3.35 1.64 -37.06
N GLY A 726 2.97 2.76 -37.69
CA GLY A 726 3.94 3.70 -38.28
C GLY A 726 4.89 4.27 -37.22
N GLN A 727 4.35 4.72 -36.09
CA GLN A 727 5.13 5.23 -34.96
C GLN A 727 5.97 4.14 -34.30
N ALA A 728 5.48 2.89 -34.26
CA ALA A 728 6.29 1.76 -33.80
C ALA A 728 7.55 1.57 -34.68
N LYS A 729 7.40 1.67 -36.01
CA LYS A 729 8.53 1.59 -36.95
C LYS A 729 9.52 2.73 -36.75
N GLU A 730 9.04 3.97 -36.59
CA GLU A 730 9.89 5.13 -36.30
C GLU A 730 10.70 4.93 -35.00
N ILE A 731 10.07 4.39 -33.95
CA ILE A 731 10.77 4.09 -32.68
C ILE A 731 11.85 3.01 -32.90
N VAL A 732 11.60 1.98 -33.71
CA VAL A 732 12.59 0.93 -34.02
C VAL A 732 13.73 1.47 -34.90
N GLU A 733 13.43 2.39 -35.82
CA GLU A 733 14.41 3.05 -36.69
C GLU A 733 15.37 3.97 -35.89
N ASP A 734 14.91 4.57 -34.80
CA ASP A 734 15.77 5.19 -33.76
C ASP A 734 16.49 4.10 -32.93
N ALA A 735 17.43 3.40 -33.56
CA ALA A 735 18.13 2.27 -32.93
C ALA A 735 18.78 2.63 -31.59
N ILE A 736 19.37 3.83 -31.47
CA ILE A 736 20.02 4.28 -30.23
C ILE A 736 18.98 4.39 -29.11
N GLY A 737 17.87 5.06 -29.38
CA GLY A 737 16.80 5.23 -28.40
C GLY A 737 16.00 3.95 -28.14
N PHE A 738 15.86 3.06 -29.12
CA PHE A 738 15.18 1.77 -29.00
C PHE A 738 15.88 0.85 -28.00
N TYR A 739 17.21 0.75 -28.08
CA TYR A 739 18.00 -0.10 -27.18
C TYR A 739 18.13 0.44 -25.75
N GLN A 740 17.58 1.63 -25.46
CA GLN A 740 17.43 2.12 -24.08
C GLN A 740 16.24 1.50 -23.36
N TYR A 741 15.19 1.06 -24.07
CA TYR A 741 14.08 0.33 -23.44
C TYR A 741 14.53 -1.02 -22.89
N THR A 742 13.80 -1.54 -21.90
CA THR A 742 13.94 -2.93 -21.45
C THR A 742 13.53 -3.92 -22.54
N PRO A 743 14.01 -5.18 -22.49
CA PRO A 743 13.63 -6.21 -23.46
C PRO A 743 12.11 -6.38 -23.62
N HIS A 744 11.34 -6.31 -22.54
CA HIS A 744 9.88 -6.44 -22.59
C HIS A 744 9.21 -5.36 -23.46
N MET A 745 9.60 -4.10 -23.26
CA MET A 745 9.07 -2.98 -24.05
C MET A 745 9.59 -3.03 -25.50
N GLN A 746 10.83 -3.46 -25.71
CA GLN A 746 11.38 -3.69 -27.06
C GLN A 746 10.57 -4.74 -27.84
N ASP A 747 10.23 -5.87 -27.21
CA ASP A 747 9.48 -6.96 -27.85
C ASP A 747 8.07 -6.51 -28.24
N LEU A 748 7.41 -5.76 -27.35
CA LEU A 748 6.12 -5.14 -27.62
C LEU A 748 6.17 -4.18 -28.82
N ILE A 749 7.15 -3.27 -28.85
CA ILE A 749 7.31 -2.29 -29.93
C ILE A 749 7.60 -3.01 -31.27
N LYS A 750 8.46 -4.04 -31.26
CA LYS A 750 8.72 -4.88 -32.44
C LYS A 750 7.46 -5.60 -32.93
N GLY A 751 6.66 -6.12 -32.00
CA GLY A 751 5.35 -6.71 -32.30
C GLY A 751 4.42 -5.72 -33.00
N ALA A 752 4.30 -4.50 -32.44
CA ALA A 752 3.50 -3.41 -33.02
C ALA A 752 4.05 -2.86 -34.35
N ALA A 753 5.36 -2.93 -34.59
CA ALA A 753 5.95 -2.58 -35.88
C ALA A 753 5.63 -3.63 -36.96
N SER A 754 5.47 -4.90 -36.56
CA SER A 754 5.26 -6.04 -37.45
C SER A 754 3.78 -6.33 -37.74
N SER A 755 2.86 -5.87 -36.88
CA SER A 755 1.41 -6.07 -37.00
C SER A 755 0.66 -4.75 -36.84
N ASN A 756 -0.40 -4.55 -37.61
CA ASN A 756 -1.36 -3.44 -37.43
C ASN A 756 -2.64 -3.88 -36.70
N ARG A 757 -2.64 -5.07 -36.10
CA ARG A 757 -3.76 -5.64 -35.36
C ARG A 757 -3.30 -6.07 -33.95
N PRO A 758 -3.87 -5.50 -32.86
CA PRO A 758 -4.80 -4.37 -32.87
C PRO A 758 -4.16 -3.08 -33.41
N GLY A 759 -5.00 -2.11 -33.78
CA GLY A 759 -4.56 -0.87 -34.44
C GLY A 759 -3.63 0.01 -33.61
N PHE A 760 -3.55 -0.21 -32.29
CA PHE A 760 -2.83 0.65 -31.36
C PHE A 760 -1.94 -0.12 -30.37
N PHE A 761 -0.96 0.57 -29.81
CA PHE A 761 -0.17 0.15 -28.65
C PHE A 761 0.22 1.40 -27.83
N VAL A 762 0.66 1.20 -26.59
CA VAL A 762 1.30 2.26 -25.79
C VAL A 762 2.78 2.01 -25.55
N SER A 763 3.52 3.06 -25.23
CA SER A 763 4.94 2.99 -24.83
C SER A 763 5.14 3.76 -23.52
N SER A 764 6.03 3.27 -22.65
CA SER A 764 6.37 3.92 -21.38
C SER A 764 6.83 5.37 -21.54
N ALA A 765 7.50 5.70 -22.65
CA ALA A 765 8.02 7.03 -22.93
C ALA A 765 7.00 8.02 -23.53
N HIS A 766 5.76 7.60 -23.79
CA HIS A 766 4.76 8.41 -24.48
C HIS A 766 3.46 8.59 -23.66
N PRO A 767 3.49 9.29 -22.51
CA PRO A 767 2.27 9.72 -21.83
C PRO A 767 1.39 10.59 -22.74
N ARG A 768 0.08 10.62 -22.47
CA ARG A 768 -0.88 11.42 -23.23
C ARG A 768 -0.48 12.90 -23.24
N MET A 769 -0.60 13.54 -24.40
CA MET A 769 -0.44 14.96 -24.59
C MET A 769 -1.71 15.70 -24.17
N VAL A 770 -1.56 16.62 -23.22
CA VAL A 770 -2.61 17.53 -22.76
C VAL A 770 -2.09 18.95 -22.96
N ASP A 771 -2.79 19.74 -23.78
CA ASP A 771 -2.36 21.09 -24.17
C ASP A 771 -0.92 21.15 -24.72
N GLY A 772 -0.54 20.13 -25.50
CA GLY A 772 0.79 20.05 -26.13
C GLY A 772 1.93 19.64 -25.21
N VAL A 773 1.64 19.22 -23.96
CA VAL A 773 2.66 18.73 -23.00
C VAL A 773 2.28 17.32 -22.52
N PRO A 774 3.25 16.40 -22.32
CA PRO A 774 2.97 15.11 -21.72
C PRO A 774 2.34 15.27 -20.34
N THR A 775 1.25 14.55 -20.09
CA THR A 775 0.59 14.52 -18.79
C THR A 775 1.55 14.04 -17.70
N LYS A 776 1.40 14.63 -16.51
CA LYS A 776 2.09 14.21 -15.28
C LYS A 776 1.31 13.14 -14.52
N ASN A 777 0.30 12.53 -15.14
CA ASN A 777 -0.55 11.50 -14.53
C ASN A 777 -0.78 10.28 -15.45
N PRO A 778 0.27 9.68 -16.06
CA PRO A 778 0.14 8.39 -16.73
C PRO A 778 -0.32 7.32 -15.73
N ARG A 779 -1.17 6.39 -16.14
CA ARG A 779 -1.74 5.37 -15.24
C ARG A 779 -1.88 4.00 -15.87
N TYR A 780 -1.72 2.96 -15.07
CA TYR A 780 -2.07 1.59 -15.41
C TYR A 780 -2.49 0.80 -14.16
N LEU A 781 -3.21 -0.31 -14.35
CA LEU A 781 -3.53 -1.26 -13.28
C LEU A 781 -2.49 -2.38 -13.20
N GLN A 782 -1.52 -2.23 -12.30
CA GLN A 782 -0.53 -3.25 -11.97
C GLN A 782 -1.21 -4.44 -11.27
N ILE A 783 -0.97 -5.67 -11.70
CA ILE A 783 -1.45 -6.85 -10.97
C ILE A 783 -0.70 -6.97 -9.64
N ARG A 784 -1.41 -7.26 -8.55
CA ARG A 784 -0.78 -7.44 -7.24
C ARG A 784 0.32 -8.53 -7.32
N PRO A 785 1.59 -8.24 -6.95
CA PRO A 785 2.71 -9.15 -7.22
C PRO A 785 2.58 -10.57 -6.65
N ASP A 786 1.92 -10.74 -5.49
CA ASP A 786 1.67 -12.05 -4.87
C ASP A 786 0.75 -12.96 -5.72
N LEU A 787 -0.13 -12.38 -6.54
CA LEU A 787 -1.03 -13.13 -7.43
C LEU A 787 -0.30 -13.73 -8.64
N ILE A 788 0.81 -13.12 -9.05
CA ILE A 788 1.62 -13.57 -10.20
C ILE A 788 2.85 -14.38 -9.77
N GLN A 789 3.22 -14.36 -8.48
CA GLN A 789 4.36 -15.12 -7.91
C GLN A 789 3.92 -16.13 -6.82
N PRO A 790 2.97 -17.05 -7.09
CA PRO A 790 2.42 -17.96 -6.06
C PRO A 790 3.47 -18.89 -5.44
N GLN A 791 4.53 -19.26 -6.17
CA GLN A 791 5.64 -20.05 -5.65
C GLN A 791 6.42 -19.30 -4.57
N ALA A 792 6.66 -18.00 -4.75
CA ALA A 792 7.37 -17.18 -3.77
C ALA A 792 6.56 -17.08 -2.47
N VAL A 793 5.25 -16.83 -2.57
CA VAL A 793 4.33 -16.77 -1.42
C VAL A 793 4.32 -18.11 -0.66
N TYR A 794 4.24 -19.23 -1.38
CA TYR A 794 4.29 -20.56 -0.78
C TYR A 794 5.62 -20.82 -0.06
N LEU A 795 6.74 -20.53 -0.71
CA LEU A 795 8.08 -20.70 -0.13
C LEU A 795 8.25 -19.86 1.14
N GLU A 796 7.73 -18.64 1.15
CA GLU A 796 7.71 -17.78 2.33
C GLU A 796 6.87 -18.35 3.48
N GLU A 797 5.68 -18.87 3.19
CA GLU A 797 4.84 -19.54 4.17
C GLU A 797 5.56 -20.74 4.80
N VAL A 798 6.07 -21.65 3.97
CA VAL A 798 6.78 -22.85 4.44
C VAL A 798 8.03 -22.47 5.23
N ALA A 799 8.82 -21.51 4.75
CA ALA A 799 10.01 -21.04 5.47
C ALA A 799 9.66 -20.51 6.86
N THR A 800 8.61 -19.70 7.00
CA THR A 800 8.18 -19.19 8.30
C THR A 800 7.65 -20.32 9.20
N ARG A 801 6.91 -21.28 8.66
CA ARG A 801 6.44 -22.46 9.41
C ARG A 801 7.59 -23.30 9.93
N LEU A 802 8.61 -23.56 9.11
CA LEU A 802 9.84 -24.24 9.52
C LEU A 802 10.55 -23.49 10.66
N HIS A 803 10.66 -22.17 10.53
CA HIS A 803 11.27 -21.31 11.55
C HIS A 803 10.54 -21.37 12.89
N ARG A 804 9.20 -21.36 12.87
CA ARG A 804 8.38 -21.42 14.08
C ARG A 804 8.09 -22.85 14.56
N LYS A 805 8.59 -23.87 13.84
CA LYS A 805 8.23 -25.29 14.02
C LYS A 805 6.71 -25.54 14.04
N LEU A 806 5.99 -24.73 13.26
CA LEU A 806 4.52 -24.68 13.21
C LEU A 806 3.99 -25.66 12.17
N ALA A 807 3.16 -26.62 12.59
CA ALA A 807 2.57 -27.61 11.71
C ALA A 807 1.68 -26.98 10.62
N MET A 808 1.50 -27.69 9.49
CA MET A 808 0.74 -27.20 8.32
C MET A 808 -0.75 -26.97 8.60
N ASP A 809 -1.34 -27.71 9.55
CA ASP A 809 -2.75 -27.60 9.95
C ASP A 809 -3.03 -26.40 10.87
N LYS A 810 -1.99 -25.75 11.41
CA LYS A 810 -2.14 -24.63 12.33
C LYS A 810 -2.14 -23.27 11.59
N PRO A 811 -2.93 -22.28 12.06
CA PRO A 811 -2.88 -20.92 11.54
C PRO A 811 -1.48 -20.30 11.58
N LEU A 812 -1.01 -19.79 10.44
CA LEU A 812 0.20 -18.96 10.40
C LEU A 812 -0.19 -17.49 10.52
N HIS A 813 -0.13 -16.95 11.73
CA HIS A 813 -0.41 -15.54 11.95
C HIS A 813 0.82 -14.66 11.70
N ARG A 814 0.64 -13.62 10.87
CA ARG A 814 1.63 -12.58 10.60
C ARG A 814 1.06 -11.22 11.02
N VAL A 815 1.82 -10.46 11.80
CA VAL A 815 1.36 -9.22 12.45
C VAL A 815 2.28 -8.06 12.12
N VAL A 816 1.74 -6.84 12.17
CA VAL A 816 2.54 -5.61 12.08
C VAL A 816 3.57 -5.59 13.20
N ARG A 817 4.80 -5.21 12.86
CA ARG A 817 5.92 -5.11 13.82
C ARG A 817 6.68 -3.79 13.72
N ALA A 818 6.43 -2.97 12.69
CA ALA A 818 6.99 -1.64 12.55
C ALA A 818 5.99 -0.69 11.90
N VAL A 819 5.79 0.48 12.49
CA VAL A 819 4.96 1.58 11.95
C VAL A 819 5.89 2.74 11.60
N VAL A 820 6.08 2.97 10.29
CA VAL A 820 7.11 3.86 9.74
C VAL A 820 6.52 4.88 8.76
N PRO A 821 5.62 5.77 9.22
CA PRO A 821 4.99 6.79 8.36
C PRO A 821 6.02 7.65 7.63
N GLY A 822 5.62 8.19 6.47
CA GLY A 822 6.46 9.06 5.65
C GLY A 822 5.95 10.49 5.62
N ARG A 823 6.87 11.44 5.51
CA ARG A 823 6.55 12.86 5.42
C ARG A 823 7.23 13.48 4.21
N ARG A 824 6.48 14.29 3.45
CA ARG A 824 7.05 15.09 2.36
C ARG A 824 7.52 16.44 2.90
N ASN A 825 8.83 16.63 2.90
CA ASN A 825 9.48 17.88 3.25
C ASN A 825 9.80 18.71 2.01
N ASN A 826 9.78 20.03 2.17
CA ASN A 826 10.15 20.98 1.11
C ASN A 826 10.88 22.21 1.68
N PRO A 827 11.81 22.78 0.91
CA PRO A 827 12.30 24.13 1.15
C PRO A 827 11.21 25.17 0.86
N ALA A 828 11.49 26.43 1.18
CA ALA A 828 10.63 27.54 0.77
C ALA A 828 10.67 27.72 -0.76
N ASP A 829 9.53 28.03 -1.36
CA ASP A 829 9.41 28.50 -2.75
C ASP A 829 8.57 29.78 -2.76
N LYS A 830 9.26 30.91 -2.82
CA LYS A 830 8.63 32.24 -2.77
C LYS A 830 7.73 32.50 -3.97
N ASN A 831 8.06 31.96 -5.15
CA ASN A 831 7.29 32.18 -6.36
C ASN A 831 5.96 31.42 -6.31
N ALA A 832 5.97 30.22 -5.73
CA ALA A 832 4.78 29.40 -5.54
C ALA A 832 4.02 29.71 -4.24
N GLY A 833 4.48 30.68 -3.44
CA GLY A 833 3.91 30.99 -2.12
C GLY A 833 4.02 29.85 -1.11
N ILE A 834 5.00 28.95 -1.28
CA ILE A 834 5.19 27.78 -0.42
C ILE A 834 6.19 28.12 0.69
N ARG A 835 5.72 28.03 1.94
CA ARG A 835 6.54 28.16 3.15
C ARG A 835 7.39 26.91 3.41
N PRO A 836 8.54 27.02 4.11
CA PRO A 836 9.39 25.88 4.41
C PRO A 836 8.68 24.88 5.34
N LEU A 837 8.99 23.60 5.17
CA LEU A 837 8.54 22.49 6.02
C LEU A 837 9.63 21.45 6.28
N ALA A 838 10.83 21.64 5.74
CA ALA A 838 11.97 20.76 5.89
C ALA A 838 12.74 20.99 7.20
N VAL A 839 12.06 20.84 8.32
CA VAL A 839 12.65 20.94 9.69
C VAL A 839 13.03 19.58 10.29
N TYR A 840 12.74 18.50 9.57
CA TYR A 840 12.99 17.13 10.00
C TYR A 840 14.39 16.68 9.57
N ASN A 841 15.03 15.88 10.43
CA ASN A 841 16.15 15.05 10.04
C ASN A 841 15.65 13.78 9.26
N PRO A 842 16.50 12.81 8.87
CA PRO A 842 16.06 11.65 8.11
C PRO A 842 14.97 10.81 8.79
N ILE A 843 15.02 10.66 10.12
CA ILE A 843 14.10 9.82 10.90
C ILE A 843 13.84 10.44 12.27
N HIS A 844 12.57 10.76 12.52
CA HIS A 844 12.08 11.17 13.84
C HIS A 844 11.31 10.04 14.51
N TYR A 845 11.48 9.89 15.82
CA TYR A 845 10.56 9.14 16.66
C TYR A 845 9.62 10.13 17.35
N MET A 846 8.32 9.87 17.30
CA MET A 846 7.33 10.69 17.99
C MET A 846 6.56 9.83 18.98
N ASP A 847 6.50 10.27 20.25
CA ASP A 847 5.52 9.73 21.19
C ASP A 847 4.11 9.98 20.68
N LEU A 848 3.12 9.22 21.19
CA LEU A 848 1.75 9.27 20.68
C LEU A 848 1.14 10.68 20.61
N PRO A 849 1.31 11.60 21.58
CA PRO A 849 0.75 12.95 21.46
C PRO A 849 1.28 13.71 20.24
N GLU A 850 2.60 13.77 20.05
CA GLU A 850 3.24 14.42 18.90
C GLU A 850 2.88 13.74 17.58
N LEU A 851 2.89 12.40 17.56
CA LEU A 851 2.53 11.61 16.39
C LEU A 851 1.09 11.90 15.97
N PHE A 852 0.17 12.04 16.92
CA PHE A 852 -1.22 12.38 16.63
C PHE A 852 -1.40 13.83 16.17
N MET A 853 -0.56 14.77 16.59
CA MET A 853 -0.54 16.10 15.95
C MET A 853 -0.16 15.99 14.47
N GLU A 854 0.83 15.17 14.12
CA GLU A 854 1.22 14.93 12.71
C GLU A 854 0.10 14.20 11.95
N TYR A 855 -0.54 13.20 12.54
CA TYR A 855 -1.62 12.43 11.92
C TYR A 855 -2.89 13.26 11.69
N ILE A 856 -3.29 14.07 12.67
CA ILE A 856 -4.43 15.00 12.56
C ILE A 856 -4.19 15.98 11.41
N CYS A 857 -2.97 16.53 11.31
CA CYS A 857 -2.65 17.57 10.35
C CYS A 857 -2.32 17.04 8.95
N SER A 858 -1.60 15.92 8.84
CA SER A 858 -1.11 15.34 7.59
C SER A 858 -0.60 16.41 6.62
N MET A 859 0.45 17.12 7.03
CA MET A 859 0.90 18.36 6.41
C MET A 859 1.64 18.16 5.09
N THR A 860 1.47 19.09 4.15
CA THR A 860 2.19 19.09 2.87
C THR A 860 2.43 20.51 2.37
N GLY A 861 3.57 20.75 1.71
CA GLY A 861 3.85 22.03 1.05
C GLY A 861 3.08 22.25 -0.26
N LYS A 862 2.36 21.23 -0.76
CA LYS A 862 1.45 21.40 -1.91
C LYS A 862 0.18 22.12 -1.47
N SER A 863 -0.30 23.04 -2.29
CA SER A 863 -1.57 23.78 -2.06
C SER A 863 -1.62 24.47 -0.68
N PRO A 864 -0.71 25.43 -0.41
CA PRO A 864 -0.67 26.14 0.86
C PRO A 864 -2.00 26.86 1.16
N SER A 865 -2.32 26.99 2.45
CA SER A 865 -3.44 27.78 2.93
C SER A 865 -3.03 29.23 3.15
N THR A 866 -3.98 30.12 3.43
CA THR A 866 -3.70 31.54 3.74
C THR A 866 -2.84 31.73 4.98
N THR A 867 -2.89 30.82 5.96
CA THR A 867 -2.22 30.95 7.26
C THR A 867 -1.09 29.94 7.51
N GLY A 868 -0.95 28.92 6.67
CA GLY A 868 0.05 27.86 6.85
C GLY A 868 0.10 26.83 5.70
N ALA A 869 0.74 25.69 5.93
CA ALA A 869 0.87 24.61 4.96
C ALA A 869 -0.48 24.02 4.52
N GLY A 870 -0.46 23.28 3.41
CA GLY A 870 -1.58 22.42 3.00
C GLY A 870 -1.75 21.24 3.97
N SER A 871 -2.95 20.68 4.02
CA SER A 871 -3.30 19.51 4.83
C SER A 871 -4.07 18.52 3.95
N GLU A 872 -3.73 17.23 4.05
CA GLU A 872 -4.53 16.15 3.44
C GLU A 872 -5.65 15.64 4.36
N GLY A 873 -5.89 16.33 5.49
CA GLY A 873 -6.82 15.94 6.54
C GLY A 873 -6.32 14.76 7.38
N ALA A 874 -7.04 14.43 8.46
CA ALA A 874 -6.65 13.36 9.38
C ALA A 874 -6.29 12.07 8.64
N LEU A 875 -5.14 11.47 9.00
CA LEU A 875 -4.64 10.21 8.47
C LEU A 875 -4.47 10.19 6.94
N THR A 876 -4.36 11.36 6.30
CA THR A 876 -4.39 11.55 4.82
C THR A 876 -5.70 11.12 4.15
N LYS A 877 -6.78 11.04 4.93
CA LYS A 877 -8.09 10.57 4.50
C LYS A 877 -9.11 11.69 4.30
N GLY A 878 -8.72 12.97 4.39
CA GLY A 878 -9.64 14.11 4.19
C GLY A 878 -10.51 13.99 2.92
N PRO A 879 -9.93 13.69 1.73
CA PRO A 879 -10.71 13.49 0.50
C PRO A 879 -11.53 12.19 0.43
N PHE A 880 -11.34 11.28 1.39
CA PHE A 880 -11.82 9.90 1.36
C PHE A 880 -12.63 9.49 2.59
N ASN A 881 -12.93 10.40 3.51
CA ASN A 881 -13.75 10.13 4.69
C ASN A 881 -15.04 10.98 4.63
N ALA A 882 -16.20 10.31 4.64
CA ALA A 882 -17.52 10.94 4.62
C ALA A 882 -18.08 11.21 6.03
N LEU A 883 -17.36 10.79 7.07
CA LEU A 883 -17.74 10.92 8.48
C LEU A 883 -16.85 11.96 9.19
N PRO A 884 -17.27 12.45 10.37
CA PRO A 884 -16.40 13.20 11.26
C PRO A 884 -15.04 12.49 11.44
N PRO A 885 -13.90 13.13 11.10
CA PRO A 885 -12.60 12.48 11.12
C PRO A 885 -12.15 12.02 12.51
N ILE A 886 -12.77 12.56 13.56
CA ILE A 886 -12.49 12.18 14.95
C ILE A 886 -12.76 10.70 15.23
N ILE A 887 -13.69 10.08 14.49
CA ILE A 887 -14.00 8.65 14.63
C ILE A 887 -12.79 7.80 14.23
N ASP A 888 -12.21 8.08 13.07
CA ASP A 888 -10.98 7.44 12.56
C ASP A 888 -9.81 7.68 13.52
N LEU A 889 -9.66 8.90 14.05
CA LEU A 889 -8.58 9.26 14.96
C LEU A 889 -8.69 8.52 16.29
N ASN A 890 -9.90 8.39 16.86
CA ASN A 890 -10.13 7.59 18.07
C ASN A 890 -9.74 6.13 17.84
N ASN A 891 -10.14 5.55 16.70
CA ASN A 891 -9.79 4.16 16.33
C ASN A 891 -8.27 3.98 16.20
N ALA A 892 -7.61 4.88 15.46
CA ALA A 892 -6.17 4.83 15.26
C ALA A 892 -5.40 4.98 16.57
N LEU A 893 -5.85 5.84 17.50
CA LEU A 893 -5.19 6.02 18.79
C LEU A 893 -5.30 4.76 19.65
N VAL A 894 -6.50 4.20 19.76
CA VAL A 894 -6.73 2.95 20.49
C VAL A 894 -5.86 1.83 19.89
N SER A 895 -5.78 1.72 18.56
CA SER A 895 -4.89 0.77 17.89
C SER A 895 -3.43 0.93 18.34
N MET A 896 -2.89 2.15 18.26
CA MET A 896 -1.48 2.41 18.62
C MET A 896 -1.19 2.12 20.10
N ILE A 897 -2.10 2.48 21.01
CA ILE A 897 -1.95 2.20 22.45
C ILE A 897 -1.98 0.69 22.72
N LEU A 898 -2.95 -0.04 22.17
CA LEU A 898 -3.11 -1.49 22.40
C LEU A 898 -1.95 -2.32 21.84
N THR A 899 -1.44 -1.91 20.68
CA THR A 899 -0.35 -2.60 19.98
C THR A 899 1.03 -2.19 20.49
N GLY A 900 1.14 -1.09 21.25
CA GLY A 900 2.41 -0.57 21.73
C GLY A 900 3.38 -0.21 20.60
N HIS A 901 2.85 0.19 19.44
CA HIS A 901 3.69 0.54 18.28
C HIS A 901 4.32 1.92 18.44
N ASP A 902 5.62 1.99 18.14
CA ASP A 902 6.37 3.24 18.04
C ASP A 902 6.19 3.90 16.66
N GLY A 903 5.95 5.20 16.63
CA GLY A 903 5.80 5.96 15.38
C GLY A 903 7.10 6.60 14.91
N PHE A 904 7.74 6.00 13.89
CA PHE A 904 8.96 6.55 13.28
C PHE A 904 8.66 7.27 11.95
N VAL A 905 8.66 8.60 11.97
CA VAL A 905 8.39 9.43 10.79
C VAL A 905 9.65 9.60 9.94
N THR A 906 9.54 9.28 8.66
CA THR A 906 10.66 9.20 7.72
C THR A 906 10.59 10.33 6.68
N ALA A 907 11.71 11.02 6.45
CA ALA A 907 11.77 12.15 5.54
C ALA A 907 11.78 11.72 4.07
N ALA A 908 11.00 12.42 3.24
CA ALA A 908 11.03 12.35 1.79
C ALA A 908 11.08 13.77 1.19
N GLY A 909 11.56 13.88 -0.05
CA GLY A 909 11.84 15.14 -0.72
C GLY A 909 13.16 15.76 -0.27
N TYR A 910 13.18 16.30 0.96
CA TYR A 910 14.31 17.06 1.52
C TYR A 910 14.58 16.70 2.99
N VAL A 911 15.85 16.85 3.40
CA VAL A 911 16.30 16.83 4.81
C VAL A 911 16.98 18.17 5.08
N GLY A 912 16.34 19.01 5.87
CA GLY A 912 16.69 20.44 5.90
C GLY A 912 16.36 21.16 4.57
N PRO A 913 16.54 22.49 4.52
CA PRO A 913 16.19 23.31 3.36
C PRO A 913 17.09 23.12 2.13
N LYS A 914 18.28 22.51 2.26
CA LYS A 914 19.27 22.41 1.17
C LYS A 914 19.42 21.01 0.60
N VAL A 915 19.36 19.98 1.45
CA VAL A 915 19.69 18.61 1.01
C VAL A 915 18.47 17.89 0.45
N LYS A 916 18.44 17.73 -0.88
CA LYS A 916 17.45 16.90 -1.57
C LYS A 916 17.77 15.42 -1.35
N VAL A 917 16.76 14.64 -0.95
CA VAL A 917 16.85 13.18 -0.76
C VAL A 917 15.87 12.38 -1.62
N ALA A 918 14.93 13.03 -2.31
CA ALA A 918 13.88 12.37 -3.07
C ALA A 918 13.18 11.27 -2.24
N HIS A 919 13.27 9.99 -2.63
CA HIS A 919 12.74 8.86 -1.88
C HIS A 919 13.81 7.95 -1.28
N ASP A 920 15.09 8.33 -1.33
CA ASP A 920 16.20 7.45 -0.95
C ASP A 920 16.12 7.01 0.52
N VAL A 921 15.78 7.93 1.42
CA VAL A 921 15.53 7.62 2.83
C VAL A 921 14.34 6.64 2.95
N SER A 922 13.23 6.88 2.25
CA SER A 922 12.04 6.02 2.31
C SER A 922 12.32 4.57 1.89
N MET A 923 13.13 4.36 0.84
CA MET A 923 13.49 3.02 0.36
C MET A 923 14.48 2.29 1.29
N LEU A 924 15.30 3.05 2.05
CA LEU A 924 16.28 2.51 3.00
C LEU A 924 15.66 1.96 4.28
N ILE A 925 14.52 2.50 4.72
CA ILE A 925 13.92 2.15 6.01
C ILE A 925 13.63 0.65 6.15
N PRO A 926 12.96 -0.02 5.19
CA PRO A 926 12.77 -1.47 5.25
C PRO A 926 14.08 -2.24 5.42
N GLU A 927 15.14 -1.81 4.73
CA GLU A 927 16.44 -2.49 4.74
C GLU A 927 17.14 -2.40 6.10
N VAL A 928 16.98 -1.28 6.81
CA VAL A 928 17.53 -1.08 8.16
C VAL A 928 16.66 -1.81 9.19
N TRP A 929 15.34 -1.60 9.18
CA TRP A 929 14.42 -2.14 10.20
C TRP A 929 14.38 -3.66 10.20
N CYS A 930 14.38 -4.30 9.04
CA CYS A 930 14.34 -5.76 8.96
C CYS A 930 15.63 -6.41 9.49
N ARG A 931 16.73 -5.64 9.55
CA ARG A 931 18.03 -6.08 10.07
C ARG A 931 18.25 -5.69 11.52
N MET A 932 17.29 -5.04 12.19
CA MET A 932 17.29 -4.76 13.62
C MET A 932 16.61 -5.90 14.39
N LYS A 933 17.14 -6.23 15.58
CA LYS A 933 16.47 -7.15 16.51
C LYS A 933 15.18 -6.49 17.02
N GLU A 934 14.28 -7.30 17.56
CA GLU A 934 13.01 -6.81 18.09
C GLU A 934 13.19 -5.72 19.16
N GLU A 935 14.01 -5.97 20.17
CA GLU A 935 14.33 -5.01 21.23
C GLU A 935 14.99 -3.73 20.68
N GLU A 936 15.83 -3.85 19.66
CA GLU A 936 16.57 -2.71 19.08
C GLU A 936 15.67 -1.72 18.35
N ARG A 937 14.45 -2.13 17.97
CA ARG A 937 13.46 -1.27 17.30
C ARG A 937 12.60 -0.47 18.25
N SER A 938 12.58 -0.83 19.54
CA SER A 938 11.80 -0.13 20.54
C SER A 938 12.37 1.26 20.81
N SER A 939 11.51 2.26 20.84
CA SER A 939 11.84 3.64 21.25
C SER A 939 12.51 3.68 22.62
N ALA A 940 12.00 2.91 23.60
CA ALA A 940 12.55 2.84 24.95
C ALA A 940 14.02 2.35 24.94
N PHE A 941 14.31 1.29 24.19
CA PHE A 941 15.69 0.81 24.01
C PHE A 941 16.56 1.89 23.36
N LEU A 942 16.04 2.54 22.30
CA LEU A 942 16.78 3.54 21.55
C LEU A 942 17.11 4.79 22.39
N ILE A 943 16.15 5.28 23.17
CA ILE A 943 16.32 6.41 24.10
C ILE A 943 17.29 6.02 25.23
N GLN A 944 17.07 4.89 25.91
CA GLN A 944 17.90 4.44 27.04
C GLN A 944 19.37 4.28 26.62
N ASN A 945 19.60 3.80 25.40
CA ASN A 945 20.95 3.61 24.86
C ASN A 945 21.50 4.87 24.17
N GLY A 946 20.78 6.00 24.13
CA GLY A 946 21.21 7.28 23.56
C GLY A 946 21.42 7.24 22.04
N TYR A 947 20.51 6.58 21.33
CA TYR A 947 20.41 6.57 19.87
C TYR A 947 19.48 7.67 19.33
N LEU A 948 18.67 8.26 20.21
CA LEU A 948 17.69 9.30 19.90
C LEU A 948 17.97 10.52 20.77
N ASP A 949 17.94 11.70 20.16
CA ASP A 949 18.08 12.99 20.83
C ASP A 949 16.71 13.67 20.86
N PHE A 950 16.31 14.23 22.01
CA PHE A 950 15.06 14.98 22.14
C PHE A 950 15.17 16.33 21.43
N CYS A 951 14.10 16.74 20.74
CA CYS A 951 14.03 18.02 20.05
C CYS A 951 13.64 19.13 21.04
N GLU A 952 14.62 19.75 21.72
CA GLU A 952 14.34 20.83 22.68
C GLU A 952 13.78 22.10 22.00
N ASP A 953 12.85 22.78 22.68
CA ASP A 953 12.25 24.02 22.19
C ASP A 953 13.29 25.10 21.87
N VAL A 954 12.99 25.91 20.87
CA VAL A 954 13.94 26.85 20.28
C VAL A 954 13.57 28.28 20.63
N GLU A 955 14.47 28.98 21.31
CA GLU A 955 14.40 30.43 21.50
C GLU A 955 14.85 31.16 20.23
N HIS A 956 14.01 32.06 19.73
CA HIS A 956 14.31 32.93 18.60
C HIS A 956 13.58 34.27 18.72
N GLU A 957 14.32 35.38 18.71
CA GLU A 957 13.76 36.76 18.77
C GLU A 957 12.78 36.99 19.94
N GLY A 958 13.02 36.36 21.10
CA GLY A 958 12.17 36.47 22.29
C GLY A 958 10.89 35.63 22.25
N ARG A 959 10.75 34.74 21.27
CA ARG A 959 9.69 33.73 21.18
C ARG A 959 10.26 32.32 21.37
N THR A 960 9.56 31.49 22.14
CA THR A 960 9.82 30.06 22.25
C THR A 960 9.04 29.30 21.19
N LEU A 961 9.74 28.56 20.32
CA LEU A 961 9.15 27.73 19.27
C LEU A 961 9.15 26.26 19.68
N PRO A 962 8.01 25.55 19.56
CA PRO A 962 7.85 24.22 20.13
C PRO A 962 8.46 23.13 19.25
N PHE A 963 9.79 23.09 19.13
CA PHE A 963 10.50 22.02 18.42
C PHE A 963 10.27 20.66 19.10
N SER A 964 9.93 20.64 20.39
CA SER A 964 9.49 19.44 21.12
C SER A 964 8.29 18.73 20.50
N ARG A 965 7.45 19.44 19.71
CA ARG A 965 6.36 18.81 18.94
C ARG A 965 6.85 17.87 17.85
N LEU A 966 8.15 17.82 17.57
CA LEU A 966 8.78 16.87 16.64
C LEU A 966 9.38 15.65 17.35
N GLY A 967 9.18 15.54 18.67
CA GLY A 967 9.58 14.39 19.48
C GLY A 967 11.10 14.23 19.58
N TYR A 968 11.60 13.10 19.11
CA TYR A 968 13.00 12.75 19.10
C TYR A 968 13.48 12.56 17.66
N ARG A 969 14.79 12.64 17.46
CA ARG A 969 15.44 12.44 16.16
C ARG A 969 16.62 11.51 16.27
N ILE A 970 16.90 10.75 15.20
CA ILE A 970 18.10 9.89 15.17
C ILE A 970 19.38 10.71 15.25
N ASN A 971 20.41 10.16 15.87
CA ASN A 971 21.73 10.79 15.97
C ASN A 971 22.82 9.97 15.24
N ARG A 972 24.07 10.47 15.24
CA ARG A 972 25.19 9.77 14.59
C ARG A 972 25.43 8.35 15.13
N LYS A 973 25.12 8.09 16.40
CA LYS A 973 25.24 6.76 17.01
C LYS A 973 24.26 5.77 16.38
N PHE A 974 23.01 6.20 16.14
CA PHE A 974 22.00 5.38 15.45
C PHE A 974 22.49 4.98 14.06
N VAL A 975 22.94 5.97 13.29
CA VAL A 975 23.43 5.75 11.92
C VAL A 975 24.60 4.77 11.93
N ARG A 976 25.60 4.99 12.79
CA ARG A 976 26.76 4.11 12.90
C ARG A 976 26.37 2.65 13.15
N ASP A 977 25.52 2.38 14.15
CA ASP A 977 25.25 1.02 14.62
C ASP A 977 24.22 0.26 13.75
N PHE A 978 23.22 0.96 13.21
CA PHE A 978 22.14 0.32 12.45
C PHE A 978 22.32 0.47 10.94
N PHE A 979 22.73 1.64 10.43
CA PHE A 979 23.06 1.77 9.00
C PHE A 979 24.38 1.06 8.65
N GLY A 980 25.24 0.77 9.63
CA GLY A 980 26.37 -0.16 9.48
C GLY A 980 25.96 -1.61 9.16
N ARG A 981 24.66 -1.92 9.18
CA ARG A 981 24.10 -3.19 8.68
C ARG A 981 23.86 -3.20 7.17
N VAL A 982 23.98 -2.03 6.53
CA VAL A 982 23.75 -1.82 5.09
C VAL A 982 25.00 -1.24 4.40
N PHE A 983 25.69 -0.29 5.02
CA PHE A 983 26.80 0.47 4.41
C PHE A 983 28.18 0.14 5.01
N ASN A 984 29.24 0.27 4.19
CA ASN A 984 30.64 0.16 4.64
C ASN A 984 31.09 1.36 5.48
N HIS A 985 30.57 2.55 5.16
CA HIS A 985 30.93 3.81 5.82
C HIS A 985 29.67 4.52 6.33
N PRO A 986 28.98 3.96 7.34
CA PRO A 986 27.70 4.48 7.79
C PRO A 986 27.77 5.94 8.28
N HIS A 987 28.88 6.34 8.90
CA HIS A 987 29.12 7.70 9.39
C HIS A 987 29.15 8.79 8.30
N ALA A 988 29.31 8.42 7.02
CA ALA A 988 29.34 9.36 5.90
C ALA A 988 27.96 9.52 5.22
N VAL A 989 27.03 8.59 5.44
CA VAL A 989 25.72 8.53 4.75
C VAL A 989 24.92 9.82 4.98
N PHE A 990 24.80 10.22 6.24
CA PHE A 990 24.17 11.47 6.63
C PHE A 990 25.22 12.43 7.20
N THR A 991 25.31 13.61 6.61
CA THR A 991 26.20 14.68 7.10
C THR A 991 25.69 15.22 8.43
N GLU A 992 26.52 16.00 9.12
CA GLU A 992 26.10 16.71 10.32
C GLU A 992 24.86 17.58 10.08
N GLU A 993 24.87 18.32 8.98
CA GLU A 993 23.77 19.19 8.58
C GLU A 993 22.50 18.41 8.20
N MET A 994 22.59 17.11 7.88
CA MET A 994 21.40 16.28 7.71
C MET A 994 20.85 15.78 9.05
N ILE A 995 21.73 15.45 10.01
CA ILE A 995 21.32 15.05 11.38
C ILE A 995 20.74 16.25 12.15
N GLU A 996 21.30 17.43 11.93
CA GLU A 996 20.95 18.71 12.56
C GLU A 996 20.57 19.74 11.47
N PRO A 997 19.38 19.61 10.83
CA PRO A 997 18.95 20.46 9.72
C PRO A 997 18.90 21.96 10.03
N GLU A 998 18.78 22.34 11.31
CA GLU A 998 18.87 23.71 11.79
C GLU A 998 20.21 24.39 11.50
N LYS A 999 21.28 23.61 11.26
CA LYS A 999 22.61 24.13 10.86
C LYS A 999 22.67 24.56 9.39
N GLN A 1000 21.77 24.05 8.54
CA GLN A 1000 21.74 24.43 7.12
C GLN A 1000 21.28 25.89 6.94
N ASP A 1001 20.22 26.28 7.63
CA ASP A 1001 19.66 27.64 7.65
C ASP A 1001 18.72 27.79 8.86
N ARG A 1002 19.14 28.56 9.86
CA ARG A 1002 18.39 28.75 11.10
C ARG A 1002 17.06 29.47 10.90
N ASN A 1003 16.99 30.43 9.96
CA ASN A 1003 15.78 31.22 9.74
C ASN A 1003 14.71 30.38 9.03
N ALA A 1004 15.11 29.63 7.99
CA ALA A 1004 14.19 28.71 7.32
C ALA A 1004 13.68 27.60 8.26
N PHE A 1005 14.53 27.16 9.19
CA PHE A 1005 14.16 26.20 10.23
C PHE A 1005 13.10 26.77 11.19
N VAL A 1006 13.33 27.97 11.73
CA VAL A 1006 12.38 28.70 12.61
C VAL A 1006 11.06 28.96 11.88
N GLU A 1007 11.10 29.46 10.64
CA GLU A 1007 9.89 29.69 9.84
C GLU A 1007 9.10 28.40 9.60
N GLY A 1008 9.80 27.28 9.43
CA GLY A 1008 9.19 25.95 9.25
C GLY A 1008 8.48 25.45 10.51
N LEU A 1009 9.04 25.70 11.71
CA LEU A 1009 8.37 25.40 12.98
C LEU A 1009 7.11 26.26 13.15
N ASP A 1010 7.22 27.58 12.89
CA ASP A 1010 6.08 28.50 12.90
C ASP A 1010 4.97 28.03 11.93
N ASN A 1011 5.35 27.52 10.75
CA ASN A 1011 4.41 27.00 9.76
C ASN A 1011 3.69 25.73 10.23
N ILE A 1012 4.40 24.83 10.94
CA ILE A 1012 3.80 23.63 11.55
C ILE A 1012 2.76 24.05 12.61
N VAL A 1013 3.12 24.94 13.54
CA VAL A 1013 2.22 25.39 14.60
C VAL A 1013 0.99 26.10 14.04
N ALA A 1014 1.17 27.00 13.07
CA ALA A 1014 0.05 27.67 12.41
C ALA A 1014 -0.90 26.67 11.72
N THR A 1015 -0.36 25.60 11.15
CA THR A 1015 -1.16 24.54 10.52
C THR A 1015 -1.89 23.71 11.57
N GLN A 1016 -1.26 23.38 12.71
CA GLN A 1016 -1.89 22.68 13.82
C GLN A 1016 -3.08 23.46 14.39
N ILE A 1017 -2.93 24.78 14.60
CA ILE A 1017 -4.03 25.65 15.05
C ILE A 1017 -5.17 25.64 14.04
N ARG A 1018 -4.86 25.83 12.74
CA ARG A 1018 -5.88 25.85 11.68
C ARG A 1018 -6.66 24.54 11.60
N VAL A 1019 -5.97 23.40 11.61
CA VAL A 1019 -6.60 22.08 11.51
C VAL A 1019 -7.35 21.74 12.79
N GLY A 1020 -6.80 22.03 13.97
CA GLY A 1020 -7.47 21.80 15.25
C GLY A 1020 -8.80 22.57 15.36
N ASN A 1021 -8.84 23.81 14.85
CA ASN A 1021 -10.06 24.62 14.81
C ASN A 1021 -11.21 23.97 14.00
N LEU A 1022 -10.92 23.11 13.02
CA LEU A 1022 -11.97 22.43 12.25
C LEU A 1022 -12.86 21.57 13.15
N TYR A 1023 -12.26 20.87 14.12
CA TYR A 1023 -12.97 20.01 15.08
C TYR A 1023 -13.81 20.81 16.09
N LEU A 1024 -13.39 22.04 16.40
CA LEU A 1024 -14.15 22.97 17.23
C LEU A 1024 -15.33 23.54 16.44
N GLN A 1025 -15.11 23.87 15.16
CA GLN A 1025 -16.12 24.47 14.28
C GLN A 1025 -17.28 23.54 13.94
N ASP A 1026 -17.01 22.25 13.69
CA ASP A 1026 -18.05 21.25 13.43
C ASP A 1026 -18.56 20.53 14.69
N GLY A 1027 -18.05 20.89 15.87
CA GLY A 1027 -18.43 20.29 17.15
C GLY A 1027 -17.93 18.86 17.35
N SER A 1028 -17.21 18.27 16.40
CA SER A 1028 -16.74 16.88 16.50
C SER A 1028 -15.73 16.64 17.64
N ILE A 1029 -15.18 17.71 18.22
CA ILE A 1029 -14.36 17.65 19.43
C ILE A 1029 -15.08 16.98 20.61
N GLU A 1030 -16.41 17.04 20.67
CA GLU A 1030 -17.20 16.41 21.75
C GLU A 1030 -17.24 14.87 21.63
N ALA A 1031 -16.99 14.34 20.44
CA ALA A 1031 -16.83 12.90 20.22
C ALA A 1031 -15.38 12.41 20.35
N ALA A 1032 -14.42 13.32 20.58
CA ALA A 1032 -13.01 12.96 20.80
C ALA A 1032 -12.84 12.20 22.10
N CYS A 1033 -12.08 11.09 22.06
CA CYS A 1033 -11.64 10.46 23.31
C CYS A 1033 -10.80 11.47 24.14
N PRO A 1034 -10.76 11.35 25.47
CA PRO A 1034 -10.09 12.32 26.34
C PRO A 1034 -8.65 12.69 25.93
N PRO A 1035 -7.78 11.76 25.51
CA PRO A 1035 -6.43 12.09 25.06
C PRO A 1035 -6.43 13.04 23.84
N LEU A 1036 -7.30 12.77 22.84
CA LEU A 1036 -7.39 13.61 21.63
C LEU A 1036 -8.10 14.93 21.89
N LYS A 1037 -9.09 14.95 22.78
CA LYS A 1037 -9.74 16.20 23.21
C LYS A 1037 -8.70 17.14 23.81
N ALA A 1038 -7.90 16.65 24.77
CA ALA A 1038 -6.80 17.41 25.35
C ALA A 1038 -5.79 17.86 24.29
N LEU A 1039 -5.39 16.96 23.39
CA LEU A 1039 -4.41 17.25 22.35
C LEU A 1039 -4.86 18.35 21.38
N ILE A 1040 -6.11 18.31 20.91
CA ILE A 1040 -6.66 19.30 19.98
C ILE A 1040 -6.77 20.68 20.65
N HIS A 1041 -7.19 20.76 21.91
CA HIS A 1041 -7.16 22.03 22.65
C HIS A 1041 -5.71 22.54 22.81
N ILE A 1042 -4.74 21.68 23.12
CA ILE A 1042 -3.32 22.08 23.19
C ILE A 1042 -2.80 22.56 21.82
N MET A 1043 -3.25 21.97 20.72
CA MET A 1043 -2.89 22.41 19.37
C MET A 1043 -3.38 23.83 19.09
N VAL A 1044 -4.61 24.16 19.50
CA VAL A 1044 -5.29 25.44 19.19
C VAL A 1044 -4.95 26.54 20.21
N GLU A 1045 -5.04 26.22 21.49
CA GLU A 1045 -4.97 27.17 22.61
C GLU A 1045 -3.61 27.14 23.33
N GLY A 1046 -2.76 26.15 23.03
CA GLY A 1046 -1.47 25.94 23.70
C GLY A 1046 -1.58 25.20 25.04
N GLN A 1047 -2.79 25.02 25.57
CA GLN A 1047 -3.05 24.36 26.84
C GLN A 1047 -4.40 23.64 26.83
N TRP A 1048 -4.60 22.73 27.79
CA TRP A 1048 -5.88 22.13 28.12
C TRP A 1048 -6.00 22.07 29.65
N GLU A 1049 -7.02 22.72 30.22
CA GLU A 1049 -7.19 22.86 31.68
C GLU A 1049 -5.95 23.44 32.41
N GLY A 1050 -5.24 24.38 31.78
CA GLY A 1050 -4.00 24.95 32.33
C GLY A 1050 -2.76 24.05 32.21
N LYS A 1051 -2.88 22.88 31.55
CA LYS A 1051 -1.79 21.93 31.32
C LYS A 1051 -1.32 22.00 29.87
N THR A 1052 -0.03 21.82 29.67
CA THR A 1052 0.65 21.75 28.37
C THR A 1052 0.89 20.31 27.95
N LEU A 1053 1.47 20.11 26.76
CA LEU A 1053 1.85 18.79 26.27
C LEU A 1053 2.90 18.10 27.16
N ALA A 1054 3.75 18.86 27.86
CA ALA A 1054 4.81 18.32 28.71
C ALA A 1054 4.29 17.80 30.06
N ASP A 1055 3.08 18.17 30.47
CA ASP A 1055 2.54 17.81 31.77
C ASP A 1055 2.32 16.28 31.88
N PRO A 1056 2.82 15.63 32.95
CA PRO A 1056 2.68 14.19 33.14
C PRO A 1056 1.22 13.70 33.10
N ALA A 1057 0.28 14.53 33.59
CA ALA A 1057 -1.14 14.22 33.54
C ALA A 1057 -1.65 14.08 32.11
N VAL A 1058 -1.22 14.95 31.18
CA VAL A 1058 -1.60 14.86 29.75
C VAL A 1058 -0.93 13.66 29.10
N ARG A 1059 0.38 13.44 29.34
CA ARG A 1059 1.11 12.29 28.81
C ARG A 1059 0.48 10.96 29.23
N SER A 1060 0.05 10.87 30.49
CA SER A 1060 -0.54 9.65 31.03
C SER A 1060 -1.84 9.26 30.34
N LEU A 1061 -2.60 10.20 29.74
CA LEU A 1061 -3.83 9.88 29.00
C LEU A 1061 -3.60 8.89 27.84
N PHE A 1062 -2.37 8.87 27.30
CA PHE A 1062 -1.97 8.03 26.18
C PHE A 1062 -1.43 6.66 26.63
N SER A 1063 -1.44 6.33 27.93
CA SER A 1063 -0.94 5.06 28.43
C SER A 1063 -1.96 3.93 28.29
N LEU A 1064 -1.47 2.71 28.10
CA LEU A 1064 -2.29 1.51 28.05
C LEU A 1064 -3.11 1.31 29.34
N GLU A 1065 -2.48 1.50 30.50
CA GLU A 1065 -3.12 1.34 31.81
C GLU A 1065 -4.30 2.29 31.99
N ASN A 1066 -4.11 3.57 31.64
CA ASN A 1066 -5.16 4.58 31.77
C ASN A 1066 -6.30 4.33 30.78
N MET A 1067 -5.99 3.94 29.55
CA MET A 1067 -7.04 3.61 28.58
C MET A 1067 -7.86 2.39 29.03
N LEU A 1068 -7.21 1.28 29.43
CA LEU A 1068 -7.92 0.05 29.82
C LEU A 1068 -8.82 0.26 31.05
N SER A 1069 -8.42 1.12 31.99
CA SER A 1069 -9.19 1.45 33.19
C SER A 1069 -10.22 2.56 33.02
N SER A 1070 -10.28 3.20 31.85
CA SER A 1070 -11.15 4.35 31.61
C SER A 1070 -12.59 3.99 31.20
N ASP A 1071 -13.54 4.80 31.64
CA ASP A 1071 -14.96 4.65 31.28
C ASP A 1071 -15.18 4.79 29.77
N TRP A 1072 -14.47 5.70 29.09
CA TRP A 1072 -14.65 5.93 27.65
C TRP A 1072 -14.25 4.72 26.81
N TYR A 1073 -13.21 3.97 27.21
CA TYR A 1073 -12.85 2.74 26.49
C TYR A 1073 -13.88 1.64 26.77
N GLN A 1074 -14.36 1.50 28.01
CA GLN A 1074 -15.42 0.55 28.34
C GLN A 1074 -16.71 0.83 27.57
N GLU A 1075 -17.10 2.10 27.42
CA GLU A 1075 -18.25 2.52 26.62
C GLU A 1075 -18.13 2.07 25.16
N ARG A 1076 -16.94 2.15 24.57
CA ARG A 1076 -16.68 1.67 23.19
C ARG A 1076 -16.92 0.17 23.06
N LEU A 1077 -16.52 -0.62 24.07
CA LEU A 1077 -16.71 -2.08 24.07
C LEU A 1077 -18.18 -2.45 24.28
N GLN A 1078 -18.87 -1.76 25.18
CA GLN A 1078 -20.31 -1.96 25.43
C GLN A 1078 -21.17 -1.57 24.21
N THR A 1079 -20.80 -0.46 23.55
CA THR A 1079 -21.45 -0.05 22.29
C THR A 1079 -21.25 -1.12 21.22
N LYS A 1080 -20.05 -1.71 21.13
CA LYS A 1080 -19.76 -2.78 20.16
C LYS A 1080 -20.60 -4.03 20.44
N GLN A 1081 -20.66 -4.47 21.70
CA GLN A 1081 -21.53 -5.58 22.09
C GLN A 1081 -23.00 -5.33 21.70
N THR A 1082 -23.52 -4.13 22.00
CA THR A 1082 -24.90 -3.76 21.65
C THR A 1082 -25.13 -3.79 20.14
N LEU A 1083 -24.17 -3.27 19.37
CA LEU A 1083 -24.23 -3.29 17.90
C LEU A 1083 -24.23 -4.71 17.35
N ASP A 1084 -23.39 -5.60 17.88
CA ASP A 1084 -23.34 -7.00 17.44
C ASP A 1084 -24.63 -7.74 17.74
N VAL A 1085 -25.22 -7.53 18.92
CA VAL A 1085 -26.52 -8.11 19.26
C VAL A 1085 -27.58 -7.67 18.24
N ASN A 1086 -27.65 -6.38 17.94
CA ASN A 1086 -28.61 -5.84 16.98
C ASN A 1086 -28.34 -6.30 15.55
N LEU A 1087 -27.07 -6.42 15.15
CA LEU A 1087 -26.69 -6.89 13.81
C LEU A 1087 -27.08 -8.37 13.63
N TRP A 1088 -26.76 -9.23 14.59
CA TRP A 1088 -27.13 -10.65 14.52
C TRP A 1088 -28.65 -10.87 14.59
N GLU A 1089 -29.38 -10.01 15.29
CA GLU A 1089 -30.85 -9.99 15.26
C GLU A 1089 -31.38 -9.69 13.86
N ARG A 1090 -30.89 -8.62 13.22
CA ARG A 1090 -31.26 -8.27 11.84
C ARG A 1090 -30.93 -9.39 10.85
N HIS A 1091 -29.77 -10.06 11.04
CA HIS A 1091 -29.40 -11.21 10.24
C HIS A 1091 -30.40 -12.36 10.39
N ALA A 1092 -30.79 -12.69 11.61
CA ALA A 1092 -31.78 -13.73 11.89
C ALA A 1092 -33.16 -13.37 11.27
N ASP A 1093 -33.61 -12.13 11.43
CA ASP A 1093 -34.87 -11.67 10.85
C ASP A 1093 -34.89 -11.74 9.32
N TYR A 1094 -33.77 -11.38 8.67
CA TYR A 1094 -33.65 -11.45 7.23
C TYR A 1094 -33.68 -12.89 6.71
N LEU A 1095 -32.94 -13.81 7.35
CA LEU A 1095 -32.92 -15.22 7.00
C LEU A 1095 -34.30 -15.87 7.19
N LYS A 1096 -35.01 -15.51 8.27
CA LYS A 1096 -36.39 -15.95 8.52
C LYS A 1096 -37.34 -15.46 7.43
N ALA A 1097 -37.27 -14.17 7.06
CA ALA A 1097 -38.08 -13.62 5.98
C ALA A 1097 -37.84 -14.33 4.64
N PHE A 1098 -36.59 -14.75 4.37
CA PHE A 1098 -36.26 -15.54 3.18
C PHE A 1098 -36.84 -16.96 3.23
N LEU A 1099 -36.78 -17.64 4.39
CA LEU A 1099 -37.39 -18.97 4.58
C LEU A 1099 -38.91 -18.95 4.38
N ASP A 1100 -39.56 -17.87 4.81
CA ASP A 1100 -41.01 -17.67 4.67
C ASP A 1100 -41.42 -17.24 3.24
N LYS A 1101 -40.46 -16.97 2.34
CA LYS A 1101 -40.72 -16.52 0.97
C LYS A 1101 -41.31 -17.65 0.13
N LYS A 1102 -42.54 -17.44 -0.36
CA LYS A 1102 -43.23 -18.41 -1.24
C LYS A 1102 -42.44 -18.63 -2.54
N GLY A 1103 -42.23 -19.89 -2.91
CA GLY A 1103 -41.51 -20.27 -4.13
C GLY A 1103 -39.99 -20.40 -3.99
N TYR A 1104 -39.43 -20.15 -2.80
CA TYR A 1104 -37.98 -20.22 -2.55
C TYR A 1104 -37.57 -21.45 -1.72
N GLN A 1105 -38.46 -22.40 -1.46
CA GLN A 1105 -38.20 -23.57 -0.58
C GLN A 1105 -37.02 -24.43 -1.06
N ASP A 1106 -36.88 -24.63 -2.38
CA ASP A 1106 -35.76 -25.38 -2.96
C ASP A 1106 -34.44 -24.62 -2.82
N GLU A 1107 -34.50 -23.31 -3.03
CA GLU A 1107 -33.35 -22.42 -2.94
C GLU A 1107 -32.85 -22.27 -1.50
N SER A 1108 -33.77 -22.15 -0.53
CA SER A 1108 -33.44 -22.15 0.89
C SER A 1108 -32.74 -23.45 1.33
N ARG A 1109 -33.14 -24.59 0.77
CA ARG A 1109 -32.48 -25.88 1.00
C ARG A 1109 -31.09 -25.93 0.36
N ARG A 1110 -30.97 -25.50 -0.90
CA ARG A 1110 -29.70 -25.45 -1.65
C ARG A 1110 -28.65 -24.57 -0.95
N LEU A 1111 -29.08 -23.45 -0.38
CA LEU A 1111 -28.20 -22.47 0.28
C LEU A 1111 -28.04 -22.68 1.79
N HIS A 1112 -28.64 -23.74 2.35
CA HIS A 1112 -28.58 -24.06 3.79
C HIS A 1112 -29.04 -22.91 4.69
N ILE A 1113 -30.12 -22.20 4.30
CA ILE A 1113 -30.56 -20.97 4.99
C ILE A 1113 -31.00 -21.24 6.43
N GLN A 1114 -31.62 -22.40 6.70
CA GLN A 1114 -31.98 -22.77 8.07
C GLN A 1114 -30.75 -22.93 8.98
N GLU A 1115 -29.68 -23.56 8.49
CA GLU A 1115 -28.44 -23.72 9.26
C GLU A 1115 -27.80 -22.36 9.55
N ARG A 1116 -27.80 -21.45 8.57
CA ARG A 1116 -27.31 -20.07 8.75
C ARG A 1116 -28.16 -19.30 9.78
N MET A 1117 -29.47 -19.54 9.80
CA MET A 1117 -30.39 -18.94 10.77
C MET A 1117 -30.07 -19.42 12.18
N ASP A 1118 -29.90 -20.73 12.37
CA ASP A 1118 -29.55 -21.32 13.66
C ASP A 1118 -28.21 -20.78 14.17
N GLN A 1119 -27.22 -20.62 13.27
CA GLN A 1119 -25.93 -19.99 13.58
C GLN A 1119 -26.07 -18.50 13.94
N ALA A 1120 -26.89 -17.73 13.22
CA ALA A 1120 -27.11 -16.32 13.52
C ALA A 1120 -27.74 -16.13 14.91
N VAL A 1121 -28.72 -16.98 15.27
CA VAL A 1121 -29.33 -16.99 16.61
C VAL A 1121 -28.31 -17.36 17.68
N ALA A 1122 -27.46 -18.36 17.42
CA ALA A 1122 -26.38 -18.73 18.35
C ALA A 1122 -25.37 -17.58 18.54
N LYS A 1123 -25.00 -16.87 17.47
CA LYS A 1123 -24.11 -15.70 17.53
C LYS A 1123 -24.74 -14.52 18.26
N GLN A 1124 -26.04 -14.30 18.09
CA GLN A 1124 -26.77 -13.31 18.87
C GLN A 1124 -26.75 -13.65 20.37
N ALA A 1125 -26.94 -14.92 20.73
CA ALA A 1125 -26.87 -15.37 22.12
C ALA A 1125 -25.44 -15.22 22.67
N GLU A 1126 -24.42 -15.56 21.88
CA GLU A 1126 -23.01 -15.34 22.23
C GLU A 1126 -22.73 -13.86 22.51
N ALA A 1127 -23.19 -12.95 21.65
CA ALA A 1127 -22.99 -11.51 21.83
C ALA A 1127 -23.71 -10.95 23.07
N LYS A 1128 -24.85 -11.53 23.47
CA LYS A 1128 -25.57 -11.17 24.70
C LYS A 1128 -24.87 -11.66 25.98
N ASP A 1129 -23.97 -12.63 25.88
CA ASP A 1129 -23.25 -13.17 27.03
C ASP A 1129 -22.28 -12.12 27.63
N PRO A 1130 -22.27 -11.90 28.96
CA PRO A 1130 -21.31 -11.00 29.60
C PRO A 1130 -19.82 -11.33 29.33
N GLU A 1131 -19.48 -12.60 29.07
CA GLU A 1131 -18.13 -13.01 28.69
C GLU A 1131 -17.72 -12.49 27.31
N TYR A 1132 -18.68 -12.15 26.44
CA TYR A 1132 -18.38 -11.52 25.15
C TYR A 1132 -17.69 -10.17 25.33
N LEU A 1133 -18.18 -9.35 26.26
CA LEU A 1133 -17.60 -8.06 26.57
C LEU A 1133 -16.14 -8.20 27.05
N LYS A 1134 -15.84 -9.24 27.84
CA LYS A 1134 -14.46 -9.54 28.27
C LYS A 1134 -13.56 -9.94 27.09
N ARG A 1135 -14.10 -10.65 26.09
CA ARG A 1135 -13.37 -10.97 24.84
C ARG A 1135 -13.12 -9.74 23.97
N LEU A 1136 -13.92 -8.68 24.09
CA LEU A 1136 -13.69 -7.43 23.37
C LEU A 1136 -12.58 -6.57 23.99
N VAL A 1137 -12.18 -6.81 25.25
CA VAL A 1137 -11.08 -6.07 25.88
C VAL A 1137 -9.78 -6.32 25.11
N GLY A 1138 -9.12 -5.24 24.70
CA GLY A 1138 -7.95 -5.28 23.83
C GLY A 1138 -8.27 -5.18 22.33
N THR A 1139 -9.53 -4.88 21.98
CA THR A 1139 -9.95 -4.53 20.60
C THR A 1139 -10.22 -3.02 20.49
N LEU A 1140 -10.53 -2.54 19.27
CA LEU A 1140 -10.88 -1.13 19.07
C LEU A 1140 -12.25 -0.72 19.63
N GLY A 1141 -13.13 -1.70 19.91
CA GLY A 1141 -14.55 -1.44 20.15
C GLY A 1141 -15.21 -0.73 18.96
N VAL A 1142 -16.16 0.16 19.22
CA VAL A 1142 -16.77 1.05 18.22
C VAL A 1142 -17.01 2.43 18.83
N GLN A 1143 -17.05 3.47 18.00
CA GLN A 1143 -17.37 4.81 18.45
C GLN A 1143 -18.84 4.91 18.90
N PRO A 1144 -19.13 5.38 20.13
CA PRO A 1144 -20.47 5.80 20.51
C PRO A 1144 -20.89 7.01 19.67
N LEU A 1145 -21.98 6.89 18.93
CA LEU A 1145 -22.47 7.95 18.01
C LEU A 1145 -23.38 8.98 18.70
N GLN A 1146 -23.79 8.74 19.95
CA GLN A 1146 -24.71 9.61 20.69
C GLN A 1146 -24.15 11.03 20.87
N SER A 1147 -22.84 11.16 21.10
CA SER A 1147 -22.13 12.45 21.23
C SER A 1147 -22.07 13.24 19.92
N LEU A 1148 -22.31 12.61 18.77
CA LEU A 1148 -22.38 13.26 17.46
C LEU A 1148 -23.81 13.67 17.06
N GLN A 1149 -24.84 13.27 17.83
CA GLN A 1149 -26.24 13.61 17.55
C GLN A 1149 -26.74 14.82 18.36
N SER A 1150 -25.97 15.28 19.36
CA SER A 1150 -26.28 16.43 20.23
C SER A 1150 -25.78 17.79 19.70
N THR A 1151 -25.18 17.80 18.51
CA THR A 1151 -24.66 18.97 17.78
C THR A 1151 -25.44 19.14 16.49
#